data_AF-A0A7W5C578-F1
#
_entry.id   AF-A0A7W5C578-F1
#
_cell.length_a   1.000
_cell.length_b   1.000
_cell.length_c   1.000
_cell.angle_alpha   90.00
_cell.angle_beta   90.00
_cell.angle_gamma   90.00
#
_symmetry.space_group_name_H-M   'P 1'
#
loop_
_entity.id
_entity.type
_entity.pdbx_description
1 polymer ?
#
loop_
_entity_poly.entity_id
_entity_poly.type
_entity_poly.pdbx_seq_one_letter_code
_entity_poly.pdbx_strand_id
1 'polypeptide(L)'
;MNFKTMKSKLLGISLSIALVLPIIPLPGAFAASLNVTAYGASGSDGADDKTAFQNAINAAVSGDTVYIPAGTYHLSGAVTGKTGVKIKGENRDTTIIKSTSTGQERMFSFYNLSNVEISDLTLDGNSNNSVLSAVVSEGGSNNKMSQLRVKDFTASAGFGPFALYAIGSPNIEISDNIITNIGVNSAWGGAVRAGWGSNYAKILNNTIHDTGRGGIFANDGCLYVEVRGNNITGTGHHTEGLGIELHTDCDYSLIEDNHVDHWISAVRSKYIAVRNNVVKATDGSVGYMGLEVMVEHGVTTGNLVDGGQQVGMQQSPGTGYQYWGYNTIQNMVMWGMQLQGEGTGQTEQYQYFYKNTFKDGPRDNPQAAYAGYGGNAIRIHGNSQNLTFDSNQIINNGRKGIEITTASGVDRLSFINNTITGNTGESIDQYPSSAANLEWSGNIVSGNGTNTQLTSRGFSNPKPVANFTAPVTVQLGSPITFTNTSTDNGSISENLWDFGEGVPSTTVSPSYTYQKAGTYRVTLVVWDNEGRASLKEQTVNVNAGPPDTTAPSAPASLASPSKTDVSVNLTWSASTDNIGVYGYEVYRNGTLIGTTTGVGSTAYTAAGLTPSTAYSFTVKAKDAAGNLSAASNTLNITTNAPDTTAPSVPANLASPSHTDVSVSLTWSQSTDNLGVTGYEIYRGGVLAGTTTGVGSTSLTVTGLTPSTAYSFTVKAKDAAGNLSAASSALSVTTNAPAVNTYISDLTWSSATTGWGNVQKDKSNESRTITLNGVTYAKGIGTHANSEITYNLNGNYYRFQSDIGVDDEVLAVNNGTVTFEVWLDGVKAYDSGIMNASTATKSIDLDVTGVSVLKLVVGDAGDGTGYDHADWANARLSSASGGNPNPGDTTAPSTPANLASPSKTATSVNLTWGTSTDNVAVTGYNVYNGSTLAGTTTGASATSVTISGLTASTAYTFTVRAKDAANNLSAASNALSVTTNAAAGDTTVPSAPANLASPSKTDTSVNLTWSASTDNVGVTGYNVYNGSTLAGTTTGASATSITVTGLAASTAYSFTVKAKDAANNLSAASNALSVTTNASSGGGTGNGLLGQYYAGNFGSLEMERTDATIDFDWGGDRPTVNVPGEWFTVRWTGKVQPQYTETYTFYTHTDDGVRLWINGVQVINQWQSMNGELSATVSLTAGVKYDIKMEFLENGGNAHASLSWSSASQSKQIVPNARLFLN
;
A
#
# COMPACT_ATOMS: atom_id res chain seq x y z
N MET A 1 -65.29 10.80 -10.34
CA MET A 1 -66.05 11.90 -10.97
C MET A 1 -65.04 12.95 -11.47
N ASN A 2 -65.31 13.52 -12.63
CA ASN A 2 -64.36 14.08 -13.59
C ASN A 2 -63.89 15.53 -13.31
N PHE A 3 -62.65 15.82 -13.77
CA PHE A 3 -62.17 17.04 -14.47
C PHE A 3 -61.85 18.31 -13.63
N LYS A 4 -60.60 18.84 -13.70
CA LYS A 4 -60.06 19.87 -14.64
C LYS A 4 -60.74 21.25 -14.42
N THR A 5 -60.12 22.44 -14.37
CA THR A 5 -58.89 22.96 -15.01
C THR A 5 -58.63 24.42 -14.54
N MET A 6 -57.35 24.84 -14.56
CA MET A 6 -56.76 26.14 -14.99
C MET A 6 -57.32 27.50 -14.46
N LYS A 7 -56.52 28.28 -13.69
CA LYS A 7 -55.45 29.27 -14.05
C LYS A 7 -55.95 30.73 -14.19
N SER A 8 -55.39 31.63 -13.37
CA SER A 8 -54.75 32.94 -13.72
C SER A 8 -54.65 33.84 -12.45
N LYS A 9 -53.44 34.15 -11.95
CA LYS A 9 -52.70 35.45 -12.02
C LYS A 9 -53.50 36.63 -11.41
N LEU A 10 -53.08 37.37 -10.38
CA LEU A 10 -51.95 38.33 -10.35
C LEU A 10 -51.75 38.93 -8.92
N LEU A 11 -50.50 39.30 -8.63
CA LEU A 11 -49.86 40.14 -7.59
C LEU A 11 -50.68 40.98 -6.57
N GLY A 12 -50.16 41.07 -5.32
CA GLY A 12 -50.48 42.14 -4.35
C GLY A 12 -49.94 41.98 -2.91
N ILE A 13 -48.63 42.17 -2.73
CA ILE A 13 -47.81 42.61 -1.55
C ILE A 13 -48.46 42.73 -0.13
N SER A 14 -47.93 41.90 0.78
CA SER A 14 -47.44 42.13 2.17
C SER A 14 -48.27 42.78 3.28
N LEU A 15 -48.54 42.00 4.34
CA LEU A 15 -48.19 42.39 5.73
C LEU A 15 -48.01 41.15 6.62
N SER A 16 -46.87 41.11 7.32
CA SER A 16 -46.32 40.01 8.09
C SER A 16 -46.62 40.13 9.60
N ILE A 17 -47.17 39.07 10.20
CA ILE A 17 -47.08 38.77 11.63
C ILE A 17 -46.68 37.30 11.75
N ALA A 18 -45.46 37.05 12.26
CA ALA A 18 -44.89 35.73 12.46
C ALA A 18 -45.24 35.22 13.87
N LEU A 19 -45.97 34.11 13.94
CA LEU A 19 -46.13 33.32 15.16
C LEU A 19 -45.18 32.11 15.05
N VAL A 20 -44.21 32.02 15.94
CA VAL A 20 -43.25 30.91 16.03
C VAL A 20 -43.93 29.74 16.76
N LEU A 21 -44.20 28.65 16.03
CA LEU A 21 -44.51 27.33 16.58
C LEU A 21 -43.28 26.42 16.42
N PRO A 22 -43.01 25.49 17.35
CA PRO A 22 -41.89 24.56 17.25
C PRO A 22 -42.12 23.61 16.06
N ILE A 23 -41.12 23.55 15.18
CA ILE A 23 -41.08 22.62 14.05
C ILE A 23 -40.96 21.21 14.62
N ILE A 24 -42.02 20.42 14.51
CA ILE A 24 -41.94 18.96 14.66
C ILE A 24 -41.16 18.45 13.45
N PRO A 25 -40.00 17.79 13.62
CA PRO A 25 -39.30 17.21 12.49
C PRO A 25 -40.17 16.12 11.87
N LEU A 26 -40.35 16.19 10.55
CA LEU A 26 -41.01 15.15 9.76
C LEU A 26 -40.28 13.81 9.96
N PRO A 27 -40.99 12.68 10.03
CA PRO A 27 -40.35 11.36 10.06
C PRO A 27 -39.44 11.20 8.84
N GLY A 28 -38.23 10.66 9.06
CA GLY A 28 -37.26 10.40 8.00
C GLY A 28 -37.91 9.59 6.86
N ALA A 29 -37.63 9.99 5.62
CA ALA A 29 -38.15 9.30 4.45
C ALA A 29 -37.82 7.80 4.50
N PHE A 30 -38.81 6.94 4.27
CA PHE A 30 -38.61 5.49 4.17
C PHE A 30 -37.63 5.18 3.02
N ALA A 31 -36.76 4.19 3.21
CA ALA A 31 -35.88 3.68 2.17
C ALA A 31 -36.68 3.32 0.91
N ALA A 32 -36.25 3.84 -0.23
CA ALA A 32 -36.94 3.63 -1.50
C ALA A 32 -36.45 2.36 -2.20
N SER A 33 -37.32 1.76 -3.02
CA SER A 33 -36.96 0.69 -3.96
C SER A 33 -37.01 1.23 -5.39
N LEU A 34 -35.85 1.29 -6.05
CA LEU A 34 -35.68 1.81 -7.40
C LEU A 34 -35.59 0.64 -8.37
N ASN A 35 -36.60 0.47 -9.21
CA ASN A 35 -36.64 -0.62 -10.18
C ASN A 35 -35.84 -0.26 -11.44
N VAL A 36 -34.87 -1.08 -11.85
CA VAL A 36 -34.01 -0.83 -13.03
C VAL A 36 -34.80 -0.66 -14.34
N THR A 37 -36.01 -1.24 -14.44
CA THR A 37 -36.88 -1.07 -15.62
C THR A 37 -37.38 0.37 -15.78
N ALA A 38 -37.51 1.12 -14.67
CA ALA A 38 -37.83 2.56 -14.72
C ALA A 38 -36.67 3.40 -15.28
N TYR A 39 -35.48 2.82 -15.37
CA TYR A 39 -34.26 3.42 -15.92
C TYR A 39 -33.89 2.85 -17.29
N GLY A 40 -34.77 2.02 -17.88
CA GLY A 40 -34.64 1.51 -19.25
C GLY A 40 -34.07 0.10 -19.37
N ALA A 41 -33.83 -0.62 -18.26
CA ALA A 41 -33.37 -2.01 -18.32
C ALA A 41 -34.51 -2.96 -18.74
N SER A 42 -34.20 -4.01 -19.48
CA SER A 42 -35.16 -4.97 -20.00
C SER A 42 -34.60 -6.38 -20.00
N GLY A 43 -35.15 -7.24 -19.13
CA GLY A 43 -34.69 -8.62 -19.02
C GLY A 43 -35.22 -9.56 -20.11
N SER A 44 -35.64 -9.04 -21.27
CA SER A 44 -36.37 -9.83 -22.28
C SER A 44 -35.99 -9.55 -23.74
N ASP A 45 -35.22 -8.50 -24.02
CA ASP A 45 -34.88 -8.09 -25.40
C ASP A 45 -33.44 -8.41 -25.80
N GLY A 46 -32.59 -8.83 -24.85
CA GLY A 46 -31.19 -9.14 -25.11
C GLY A 46 -30.30 -7.91 -25.31
N ALA A 47 -30.81 -6.70 -25.02
CA ALA A 47 -30.03 -5.47 -25.09
C ALA A 47 -29.07 -5.32 -23.91
N ASP A 48 -28.09 -4.43 -24.04
CA ASP A 48 -27.18 -4.08 -22.95
C ASP A 48 -27.87 -3.16 -21.93
N ASP A 49 -27.89 -3.59 -20.68
CA ASP A 49 -28.57 -2.96 -19.56
C ASP A 49 -27.63 -2.16 -18.65
N LYS A 50 -26.32 -2.16 -18.91
CA LYS A 50 -25.29 -1.52 -18.06
C LYS A 50 -25.64 -0.09 -17.68
N THR A 51 -26.05 0.73 -18.66
CA THR A 51 -26.37 2.15 -18.42
C THR A 51 -27.61 2.31 -17.55
N ALA A 52 -28.64 1.49 -17.76
CA ALA A 52 -29.87 1.53 -16.96
C ALA A 52 -29.61 1.13 -15.50
N PHE A 53 -28.79 0.10 -15.28
CA PHE A 53 -28.35 -0.32 -13.95
C PHE A 53 -27.57 0.80 -13.25
N GLN A 54 -26.60 1.40 -13.95
CA GLN A 54 -25.81 2.50 -13.37
C GLN A 54 -26.67 3.72 -13.04
N ASN A 55 -27.64 4.06 -13.88
CA ASN A 55 -28.56 5.16 -13.62
C ASN A 55 -29.44 4.92 -12.39
N ALA A 56 -29.95 3.70 -12.20
CA ALA A 56 -30.72 3.33 -11.01
C ALA A 56 -29.87 3.44 -9.73
N ILE A 57 -28.62 2.95 -9.77
CA ILE A 57 -27.68 3.05 -8.63
C ILE A 57 -27.29 4.50 -8.34
N ASN A 58 -27.05 5.31 -9.37
CA ASN A 58 -26.71 6.72 -9.19
C ASN A 58 -27.86 7.49 -8.52
N ALA A 59 -29.11 7.16 -8.87
CA ALA A 59 -30.31 7.76 -8.31
C ALA A 59 -30.61 7.31 -6.86
N ALA A 60 -30.20 6.09 -6.48
CA ALA A 60 -30.39 5.56 -5.13
C ALA A 60 -29.58 6.35 -4.08
N VAL A 61 -30.11 6.52 -2.87
CA VAL A 61 -29.38 7.07 -1.72
C VAL A 61 -29.11 5.99 -0.67
N SER A 62 -28.24 6.27 0.31
CA SER A 62 -27.92 5.31 1.37
C SER A 62 -29.19 4.86 2.10
N GLY A 63 -29.39 3.55 2.20
CA GLY A 63 -30.59 2.89 2.71
C GLY A 63 -31.48 2.31 1.60
N ASP A 64 -31.41 2.82 0.38
CA ASP A 64 -32.26 2.38 -0.74
C ASP A 64 -31.86 1.01 -1.28
N THR A 65 -32.81 0.39 -1.99
CA THR A 65 -32.61 -0.85 -2.74
C THR A 65 -32.84 -0.61 -4.23
N VAL A 66 -31.83 -0.88 -5.05
CA VAL A 66 -31.96 -1.04 -6.50
C VAL A 66 -32.48 -2.44 -6.78
N TYR A 67 -33.71 -2.52 -7.25
CA TYR A 67 -34.43 -3.77 -7.49
C TYR A 67 -34.35 -4.18 -8.96
N ILE A 68 -34.03 -5.45 -9.21
CA ILE A 68 -33.91 -6.05 -10.54
C ILE A 68 -34.97 -7.16 -10.66
N PRO A 69 -36.04 -6.98 -11.44
CA PRO A 69 -37.08 -7.99 -11.63
C PRO A 69 -36.56 -9.28 -12.29
N ALA A 70 -37.38 -10.33 -12.28
CA ALA A 70 -37.14 -11.52 -13.07
C ALA A 70 -36.92 -11.20 -14.58
N GLY A 71 -35.90 -11.81 -15.17
CA GLY A 71 -35.48 -11.58 -16.55
C GLY A 71 -34.00 -11.90 -16.78
N THR A 72 -33.57 -11.91 -18.03
CA THR A 72 -32.15 -12.03 -18.43
C THR A 72 -31.65 -10.69 -18.96
N TYR A 73 -30.79 -10.05 -18.19
CA TYR A 73 -30.17 -8.76 -18.46
C TYR A 73 -28.74 -8.97 -18.96
N HIS A 74 -28.22 -8.07 -19.79
CA HIS A 74 -26.86 -8.18 -20.33
C HIS A 74 -26.01 -6.98 -19.91
N LEU A 75 -24.75 -7.23 -19.54
CA LEU A 75 -23.80 -6.18 -19.18
C LEU A 75 -22.59 -6.23 -20.11
N SER A 76 -22.42 -5.18 -20.90
CA SER A 76 -21.23 -4.97 -21.74
C SER A 76 -19.97 -4.59 -20.97
N GLY A 77 -20.07 -4.36 -19.65
CA GLY A 77 -18.94 -4.07 -18.78
C GLY A 77 -19.37 -3.76 -17.34
N ALA A 78 -18.41 -3.33 -16.51
CA ALA A 78 -18.62 -3.18 -15.07
C ALA A 78 -19.70 -2.17 -14.65
N VAL A 79 -20.52 -2.55 -13.65
CA VAL A 79 -21.44 -1.66 -12.93
C VAL A 79 -20.83 -1.30 -11.56
N THR A 80 -20.77 -0.01 -11.24
CA THR A 80 -20.19 0.46 -9.98
C THR A 80 -21.29 0.62 -8.93
N GLY A 81 -21.09 0.02 -7.76
CA GLY A 81 -22.01 0.14 -6.62
C GLY A 81 -22.05 1.55 -6.00
N LYS A 82 -22.79 1.69 -4.89
CA LYS A 82 -22.84 2.96 -4.12
C LYS A 82 -22.95 2.67 -2.62
N THR A 83 -22.16 3.36 -1.80
CA THR A 83 -22.12 3.18 -0.34
C THR A 83 -23.53 3.22 0.27
N GLY A 84 -23.87 2.18 1.04
CA GLY A 84 -25.15 2.04 1.72
C GLY A 84 -26.33 1.68 0.82
N VAL A 85 -26.13 1.35 -0.45
CA VAL A 85 -27.19 0.92 -1.38
C VAL A 85 -27.18 -0.60 -1.51
N LYS A 86 -28.36 -1.20 -1.55
CA LYS A 86 -28.56 -2.62 -1.84
C LYS A 86 -28.89 -2.84 -3.31
N ILE A 87 -28.29 -3.84 -3.94
CA ILE A 87 -28.58 -4.28 -5.32
C ILE A 87 -29.20 -5.66 -5.21
N LYS A 88 -30.49 -5.78 -5.49
CA LYS A 88 -31.24 -7.00 -5.19
C LYS A 88 -32.05 -7.47 -6.39
N GLY A 89 -31.85 -8.72 -6.77
CA GLY A 89 -32.73 -9.41 -7.71
C GLY A 89 -34.06 -9.83 -7.07
N GLU A 90 -35.02 -10.16 -7.92
CA GLU A 90 -36.28 -10.76 -7.48
C GLU A 90 -36.03 -12.14 -6.85
N ASN A 91 -35.22 -12.94 -7.53
CA ASN A 91 -34.85 -14.29 -7.13
C ASN A 91 -33.68 -14.79 -7.99
N ARG A 92 -32.71 -15.48 -7.37
CA ARG A 92 -31.50 -15.96 -8.06
C ARG A 92 -31.75 -16.93 -9.22
N ASP A 93 -32.87 -17.62 -9.26
CA ASP A 93 -33.23 -18.56 -10.33
C ASP A 93 -33.88 -17.87 -11.54
N THR A 94 -34.38 -16.64 -11.38
CA THR A 94 -35.16 -15.95 -12.41
C THR A 94 -34.58 -14.60 -12.83
N THR A 95 -33.78 -13.96 -11.98
CA THR A 95 -33.05 -12.73 -12.28
C THR A 95 -31.63 -13.09 -12.68
N ILE A 96 -31.33 -13.03 -13.97
CA ILE A 96 -30.05 -13.43 -14.55
C ILE A 96 -29.38 -12.22 -15.17
N ILE A 97 -28.14 -11.98 -14.81
CA ILE A 97 -27.29 -10.96 -15.42
C ILE A 97 -26.17 -11.69 -16.14
N LYS A 98 -26.10 -11.53 -17.46
CA LYS A 98 -25.08 -12.14 -18.32
C LYS A 98 -24.04 -11.12 -18.74
N SER A 99 -22.77 -11.49 -18.62
CA SER A 99 -21.71 -10.67 -19.20
C SER A 99 -21.68 -10.81 -20.73
N THR A 100 -21.56 -9.68 -21.40
CA THR A 100 -21.22 -9.57 -22.82
C THR A 100 -19.92 -8.79 -23.03
N SER A 101 -19.19 -8.49 -21.95
CA SER A 101 -17.92 -7.75 -21.97
C SER A 101 -16.89 -8.43 -22.86
N THR A 102 -16.18 -7.68 -23.71
CA THR A 102 -15.14 -8.26 -24.58
C THR A 102 -13.73 -8.15 -24.01
N GLY A 103 -13.49 -7.38 -22.95
CA GLY A 103 -12.18 -7.37 -22.28
C GLY A 103 -12.20 -7.57 -20.78
N GLN A 104 -10.99 -7.49 -20.20
CA GLN A 104 -10.60 -8.04 -18.90
C GLN A 104 -11.31 -7.41 -17.68
N GLU A 105 -12.63 -7.54 -17.60
CA GLU A 105 -13.48 -6.75 -16.70
C GLU A 105 -14.09 -7.55 -15.53
N ARG A 106 -14.69 -6.79 -14.60
CA ARG A 106 -15.49 -7.24 -13.44
C ARG A 106 -16.96 -6.97 -13.78
N MET A 107 -17.93 -7.79 -13.35
CA MET A 107 -19.35 -7.45 -13.58
C MET A 107 -19.83 -6.34 -12.63
N PHE A 108 -19.50 -6.43 -11.34
CA PHE A 108 -19.78 -5.40 -10.33
C PHE A 108 -18.52 -4.99 -9.57
N SER A 109 -18.36 -3.69 -9.31
CA SER A 109 -17.20 -3.13 -8.60
C SER A 109 -17.62 -2.25 -7.42
N PHE A 110 -17.11 -2.58 -6.23
CA PHE A 110 -17.28 -1.82 -4.99
C PHE A 110 -15.94 -1.25 -4.54
N TYR A 111 -15.48 -0.19 -5.21
CA TYR A 111 -14.21 0.47 -4.92
C TYR A 111 -14.38 1.58 -3.87
N ASN A 112 -13.72 1.45 -2.72
CA ASN A 112 -13.84 2.35 -1.56
C ASN A 112 -15.28 2.59 -1.09
N LEU A 113 -16.13 1.57 -1.23
CA LEU A 113 -17.54 1.62 -0.83
C LEU A 113 -17.79 0.80 0.43
N SER A 114 -18.69 1.27 1.28
CA SER A 114 -19.08 0.55 2.49
C SER A 114 -20.57 0.28 2.54
N ASN A 115 -20.98 -0.77 3.27
CA ASN A 115 -22.39 -1.14 3.44
C ASN A 115 -23.13 -1.38 2.11
N VAL A 116 -22.44 -1.86 1.09
CA VAL A 116 -23.05 -2.28 -0.17
C VAL A 116 -23.46 -3.75 -0.07
N GLU A 117 -24.69 -4.07 -0.44
CA GLU A 117 -25.21 -5.44 -0.46
C GLU A 117 -25.57 -5.80 -1.90
N ILE A 118 -25.16 -6.98 -2.37
CA ILE A 118 -25.66 -7.56 -3.63
C ILE A 118 -26.24 -8.95 -3.36
N SER A 119 -27.50 -9.18 -3.76
CA SER A 119 -28.19 -10.43 -3.44
C SER A 119 -29.27 -10.88 -4.44
N ASP A 120 -29.68 -12.14 -4.29
CA ASP A 120 -30.87 -12.73 -4.90
C ASP A 120 -30.89 -12.71 -6.44
N LEU A 121 -29.75 -12.91 -7.10
CA LEU A 121 -29.61 -12.89 -8.56
C LEU A 121 -28.54 -13.89 -9.06
N THR A 122 -28.59 -14.22 -10.35
CA THR A 122 -27.52 -14.94 -11.05
C THR A 122 -26.57 -13.94 -11.74
N LEU A 123 -25.26 -14.09 -11.54
CA LEU A 123 -24.17 -13.47 -12.30
C LEU A 123 -23.52 -14.52 -13.19
N ASP A 124 -23.80 -14.45 -14.48
CA ASP A 124 -23.36 -15.42 -15.48
C ASP A 124 -22.26 -14.79 -16.33
N GLY A 125 -21.04 -15.31 -16.22
CA GLY A 125 -19.90 -14.94 -17.04
C GLY A 125 -20.08 -15.28 -18.51
N ASN A 126 -21.11 -16.05 -18.88
CA ASN A 126 -21.51 -16.37 -20.24
C ASN A 126 -20.39 -17.09 -21.03
N SER A 127 -19.64 -17.95 -20.33
CA SER A 127 -18.47 -18.66 -20.85
C SER A 127 -17.39 -17.75 -21.44
N ASN A 128 -17.32 -16.52 -20.94
CA ASN A 128 -16.47 -15.48 -21.46
C ASN A 128 -15.08 -15.53 -20.80
N ASN A 129 -14.03 -15.55 -21.63
CA ASN A 129 -12.65 -15.63 -21.17
C ASN A 129 -12.06 -14.27 -20.78
N SER A 130 -12.81 -13.20 -20.98
CA SER A 130 -12.44 -11.83 -20.62
C SER A 130 -12.99 -11.42 -19.25
N VAL A 131 -13.91 -12.16 -18.63
CA VAL A 131 -14.47 -11.75 -17.33
C VAL A 131 -13.66 -12.37 -16.20
N LEU A 132 -13.07 -11.52 -15.35
CA LEU A 132 -12.17 -11.95 -14.28
C LEU A 132 -12.87 -12.14 -12.93
N SER A 133 -13.97 -11.42 -12.69
CA SER A 133 -14.75 -11.51 -11.45
C SER A 133 -16.20 -11.11 -11.63
N ALA A 134 -17.09 -11.72 -10.87
CA ALA A 134 -18.50 -11.33 -10.81
C ALA A 134 -18.68 -10.09 -9.92
N VAL A 135 -18.09 -10.11 -8.72
CA VAL A 135 -18.13 -8.96 -7.81
C VAL A 135 -16.75 -8.77 -7.19
N VAL A 136 -16.26 -7.54 -7.20
CA VAL A 136 -15.02 -7.14 -6.50
C VAL A 136 -15.34 -6.08 -5.45
N SER A 137 -14.92 -6.33 -4.21
CA SER A 137 -14.93 -5.36 -3.11
C SER A 137 -13.49 -4.96 -2.81
N GLU A 138 -13.15 -3.71 -3.11
CA GLU A 138 -11.79 -3.21 -3.03
C GLU A 138 -11.77 -1.95 -2.16
N GLY A 139 -11.15 -2.02 -0.99
CA GLY A 139 -11.29 -1.01 0.05
C GLY A 139 -12.69 -0.98 0.68
N GLY A 140 -12.97 0.05 1.46
CA GLY A 140 -14.25 0.19 2.17
C GLY A 140 -14.47 -0.88 3.25
N SER A 141 -15.71 -1.13 3.66
CA SER A 141 -16.01 -2.08 4.76
C SER A 141 -17.49 -2.51 4.80
N ASN A 142 -17.78 -3.63 5.48
CA ASN A 142 -19.16 -4.08 5.74
C ASN A 142 -19.98 -4.35 4.46
N ASN A 143 -19.33 -4.74 3.36
CA ASN A 143 -20.01 -5.12 2.13
C ASN A 143 -20.50 -6.57 2.24
N LYS A 144 -21.56 -6.91 1.50
CA LYS A 144 -22.20 -8.23 1.53
C LYS A 144 -22.47 -8.75 0.12
N MET A 145 -22.04 -9.98 -0.14
CA MET A 145 -22.28 -10.73 -1.37
C MET A 145 -23.01 -12.03 -0.99
N SER A 146 -24.33 -12.07 -1.14
CA SER A 146 -25.11 -13.19 -0.58
C SER A 146 -26.24 -13.68 -1.45
N GLN A 147 -26.58 -14.97 -1.37
CA GLN A 147 -27.68 -15.57 -2.14
C GLN A 147 -27.52 -15.40 -3.66
N LEU A 148 -26.27 -15.33 -4.15
CA LEU A 148 -25.97 -15.24 -5.57
C LEU A 148 -25.87 -16.63 -6.20
N ARG A 149 -26.12 -16.72 -7.50
CA ARG A 149 -25.56 -17.79 -8.32
C ARG A 149 -24.51 -17.20 -9.25
N VAL A 150 -23.24 -17.60 -9.14
CA VAL A 150 -22.16 -17.10 -10.00
C VAL A 150 -21.67 -18.24 -10.88
N LYS A 151 -21.66 -18.06 -12.20
CA LYS A 151 -21.30 -19.17 -13.10
C LYS A 151 -20.61 -18.80 -14.40
N ASP A 152 -19.88 -19.75 -14.97
CA ASP A 152 -19.38 -19.75 -16.35
C ASP A 152 -18.35 -18.65 -16.68
N PHE A 153 -17.32 -18.51 -15.85
CA PHE A 153 -16.18 -17.60 -16.05
C PHE A 153 -14.99 -18.42 -16.55
N THR A 154 -14.55 -18.23 -17.80
CA THR A 154 -13.64 -19.19 -18.47
C THR A 154 -12.21 -18.67 -18.67
N ALA A 155 -11.89 -17.49 -18.12
CA ALA A 155 -10.55 -16.93 -18.17
C ALA A 155 -9.52 -17.96 -17.64
N SER A 156 -8.40 -18.10 -18.35
CA SER A 156 -7.38 -19.13 -18.03
C SER A 156 -5.97 -18.57 -17.88
N ALA A 157 -5.73 -17.32 -18.32
CA ALA A 157 -4.44 -16.67 -18.25
C ALA A 157 -4.36 -15.71 -17.05
N GLY A 158 -3.17 -15.58 -16.47
CA GLY A 158 -2.91 -14.67 -15.36
C GLY A 158 -3.39 -15.18 -14.01
N PHE A 159 -3.67 -14.25 -13.11
CA PHE A 159 -3.95 -14.51 -11.69
C PHE A 159 -5.45 -14.40 -11.40
N GLY A 160 -6.20 -15.43 -11.82
CA GLY A 160 -7.65 -15.50 -11.74
C GLY A 160 -8.23 -16.38 -12.85
N PRO A 161 -9.55 -16.41 -13.07
CA PRO A 161 -10.58 -15.55 -12.48
C PRO A 161 -10.93 -15.93 -11.05
N PHE A 162 -11.38 -14.94 -10.27
CA PHE A 162 -11.99 -15.16 -8.95
C PHE A 162 -13.44 -14.68 -8.99
N ALA A 163 -14.42 -15.56 -8.74
CA ALA A 163 -15.83 -15.18 -8.83
C ALA A 163 -16.19 -14.01 -7.89
N LEU A 164 -15.84 -14.11 -6.61
CA LEU A 164 -16.09 -13.10 -5.58
C LEU A 164 -14.77 -12.72 -4.91
N TYR A 165 -14.38 -11.45 -5.01
CA TYR A 165 -13.03 -11.01 -4.66
C TYR A 165 -13.04 -9.82 -3.70
N ALA A 166 -12.38 -9.96 -2.55
CA ALA A 166 -12.18 -8.93 -1.55
C ALA A 166 -10.69 -8.54 -1.41
N ILE A 167 -10.42 -7.24 -1.46
CA ILE A 167 -9.08 -6.65 -1.36
C ILE A 167 -9.15 -5.51 -0.36
N GLY A 168 -8.49 -5.62 0.81
CA GLY A 168 -8.53 -4.58 1.84
C GLY A 168 -9.94 -4.17 2.28
N SER A 169 -10.88 -5.13 2.32
CA SER A 169 -12.29 -4.90 2.56
C SER A 169 -12.74 -5.55 3.88
N PRO A 170 -12.46 -4.95 5.05
CA PRO A 170 -12.80 -5.53 6.34
C PRO A 170 -14.30 -5.71 6.56
N ASN A 171 -14.65 -6.72 7.38
CA ASN A 171 -16.02 -7.12 7.73
C ASN A 171 -16.88 -7.51 6.52
N ILE A 172 -16.26 -8.04 5.47
CA ILE A 172 -17.01 -8.53 4.31
C ILE A 172 -17.73 -9.84 4.63
N GLU A 173 -18.98 -9.98 4.18
CA GLU A 173 -19.73 -11.23 4.25
C GLU A 173 -19.98 -11.80 2.85
N ILE A 174 -19.51 -13.02 2.61
CA ILE A 174 -19.71 -13.79 1.38
C ILE A 174 -20.46 -15.07 1.76
N SER A 175 -21.79 -15.06 1.62
CA SER A 175 -22.63 -16.09 2.23
C SER A 175 -23.74 -16.66 1.32
N ASP A 176 -24.04 -17.94 1.50
CA ASP A 176 -25.17 -18.63 0.86
C ASP A 176 -25.17 -18.55 -0.70
N ASN A 177 -23.98 -18.47 -1.31
CA ASN A 177 -23.84 -18.39 -2.76
C ASN A 177 -23.70 -19.78 -3.41
N ILE A 178 -24.12 -19.90 -4.67
CA ILE A 178 -23.87 -21.06 -5.53
C ILE A 178 -22.87 -20.62 -6.60
N ILE A 179 -21.66 -21.16 -6.61
CA ILE A 179 -20.57 -20.74 -7.51
C ILE A 179 -20.13 -21.94 -8.34
N THR A 180 -20.21 -21.88 -9.66
CA THR A 180 -19.96 -23.02 -10.54
C THR A 180 -19.14 -22.63 -11.77
N ASN A 181 -18.24 -23.49 -12.28
CA ASN A 181 -17.52 -23.26 -13.55
C ASN A 181 -16.67 -21.98 -13.55
N ILE A 182 -15.77 -21.82 -12.57
CA ILE A 182 -14.92 -20.63 -12.44
C ILE A 182 -13.46 -20.96 -12.73
N GLY A 183 -12.99 -20.52 -13.89
CA GLY A 183 -11.60 -20.63 -14.29
C GLY A 183 -11.09 -22.06 -14.27
N VAL A 184 -11.91 -23.05 -14.65
CA VAL A 184 -11.58 -24.50 -14.59
C VAL A 184 -10.21 -24.81 -15.20
N ASN A 185 -9.86 -24.12 -16.30
CA ASN A 185 -8.58 -24.28 -16.98
C ASN A 185 -7.47 -23.33 -16.48
N SER A 186 -7.73 -22.54 -15.43
CA SER A 186 -6.78 -21.59 -14.85
C SER A 186 -6.04 -22.16 -13.64
N ALA A 187 -4.71 -22.05 -13.66
CA ALA A 187 -3.83 -22.38 -12.53
C ALA A 187 -4.02 -21.46 -11.30
N TRP A 188 -4.86 -20.42 -11.40
CA TRP A 188 -5.20 -19.53 -10.30
C TRP A 188 -6.70 -19.26 -10.18
N GLY A 189 -7.52 -19.91 -11.02
CA GLY A 189 -8.96 -19.73 -10.99
C GLY A 189 -9.56 -20.22 -9.68
N GLY A 190 -10.48 -19.46 -9.09
CA GLY A 190 -11.16 -19.88 -7.87
C GLY A 190 -12.48 -19.18 -7.58
N ALA A 191 -13.22 -19.66 -6.59
CA ALA A 191 -14.54 -19.10 -6.28
C ALA A 191 -14.43 -17.82 -5.45
N VAL A 192 -13.76 -17.88 -4.31
CA VAL A 192 -13.69 -16.75 -3.37
C VAL A 192 -12.25 -16.42 -3.06
N ARG A 193 -11.94 -15.13 -3.04
CA ARG A 193 -10.69 -14.65 -2.48
C ARG A 193 -10.88 -13.47 -1.53
N ALA A 194 -10.21 -13.50 -0.39
CA ALA A 194 -10.06 -12.39 0.54
C ALA A 194 -8.58 -12.15 0.84
N GLY A 195 -8.08 -10.95 0.53
CA GLY A 195 -6.67 -10.63 0.68
C GLY A 195 -6.40 -9.22 1.19
N TRP A 196 -5.13 -8.95 1.51
CA TRP A 196 -4.57 -7.60 1.77
C TRP A 196 -5.31 -6.82 2.86
N GLY A 197 -5.47 -7.39 4.05
CA GLY A 197 -6.11 -6.70 5.18
C GLY A 197 -7.64 -6.73 5.16
N SER A 198 -8.25 -7.68 4.45
CA SER A 198 -9.69 -7.97 4.52
C SER A 198 -10.05 -8.68 5.83
N ASN A 199 -9.82 -8.01 6.96
CA ASN A 199 -10.00 -8.56 8.31
C ASN A 199 -11.48 -8.86 8.60
N TYR A 200 -11.76 -9.87 9.42
CA TYR A 200 -13.11 -10.29 9.79
C TYR A 200 -13.97 -10.75 8.59
N ALA A 201 -13.32 -11.25 7.52
CA ALA A 201 -14.04 -11.80 6.38
C ALA A 201 -14.80 -13.07 6.78
N LYS A 202 -16.08 -13.13 6.42
CA LYS A 202 -16.96 -14.28 6.66
C LYS A 202 -17.32 -14.94 5.34
N ILE A 203 -16.90 -16.19 5.17
CA ILE A 203 -17.13 -16.98 3.96
C ILE A 203 -17.95 -18.20 4.36
N LEU A 204 -19.28 -18.08 4.26
CA LEU A 204 -20.23 -18.93 4.97
C LEU A 204 -21.19 -19.65 4.02
N ASN A 205 -21.40 -20.96 4.22
CA ASN A 205 -22.48 -21.73 3.59
C ASN A 205 -22.52 -21.65 2.05
N ASN A 206 -21.38 -21.43 1.39
CA ASN A 206 -21.33 -21.37 -0.07
C ASN A 206 -21.27 -22.79 -0.65
N THR A 207 -21.97 -23.01 -1.75
CA THR A 207 -21.82 -24.20 -2.58
C THR A 207 -20.94 -23.85 -3.77
N ILE A 208 -19.75 -24.44 -3.84
CA ILE A 208 -18.74 -24.21 -4.87
C ILE A 208 -18.55 -25.49 -5.68
N HIS A 209 -18.58 -25.38 -6.99
CA HIS A 209 -18.37 -26.48 -7.92
C HIS A 209 -17.46 -26.08 -9.08
N ASP A 210 -16.64 -26.99 -9.59
CA ASP A 210 -15.90 -26.84 -10.85
C ASP A 210 -15.10 -25.53 -10.94
N THR A 211 -14.00 -25.46 -10.19
CA THR A 211 -13.08 -24.31 -10.23
C THR A 211 -11.66 -24.73 -10.57
N GLY A 212 -10.84 -23.78 -11.01
CA GLY A 212 -9.45 -23.98 -11.41
C GLY A 212 -8.56 -24.52 -10.29
N ARG A 213 -7.68 -23.68 -9.73
CA ARG A 213 -6.76 -24.09 -8.65
C ARG A 213 -7.47 -24.28 -7.33
N GLY A 214 -8.50 -23.48 -7.01
CA GLY A 214 -9.22 -23.78 -5.78
C GLY A 214 -10.55 -23.13 -5.50
N GLY A 215 -11.11 -23.45 -4.32
CA GLY A 215 -12.39 -22.94 -3.88
C GLY A 215 -12.27 -21.57 -3.20
N ILE A 216 -11.62 -21.55 -2.03
CA ILE A 216 -11.57 -20.37 -1.17
C ILE A 216 -10.11 -20.04 -0.83
N PHE A 217 -9.73 -18.78 -1.01
CA PHE A 217 -8.38 -18.26 -0.72
C PHE A 217 -8.49 -17.10 0.27
N ALA A 218 -7.88 -17.22 1.44
CA ALA A 218 -7.71 -16.16 2.41
C ALA A 218 -6.21 -15.93 2.66
N ASN A 219 -5.69 -14.76 2.31
CA ASN A 219 -4.24 -14.56 2.34
C ASN A 219 -3.78 -13.12 2.62
N ASP A 220 -2.47 -12.93 2.81
CA ASP A 220 -1.80 -11.62 2.86
C ASP A 220 -2.36 -10.68 3.95
N GLY A 221 -2.29 -11.09 5.22
CA GLY A 221 -2.62 -10.23 6.36
C GLY A 221 -4.12 -10.10 6.67
N CYS A 222 -4.93 -11.10 6.30
CA CYS A 222 -6.37 -11.13 6.64
C CYS A 222 -6.61 -11.79 8.00
N LEU A 223 -6.79 -10.99 9.04
CA LEU A 223 -7.02 -11.46 10.41
C LEU A 223 -8.48 -11.84 10.65
N TYR A 224 -8.73 -12.76 11.58
CA TYR A 224 -10.09 -13.12 12.04
C TYR A 224 -11.01 -13.66 10.94
N VAL A 225 -10.47 -14.44 9.99
CA VAL A 225 -11.26 -15.01 8.89
C VAL A 225 -12.09 -16.18 9.40
N GLU A 226 -13.36 -16.24 8.98
CA GLU A 226 -14.26 -17.36 9.26
C GLU A 226 -14.67 -18.05 7.95
N VAL A 227 -14.20 -19.28 7.74
CA VAL A 227 -14.58 -20.15 6.62
C VAL A 227 -15.40 -21.30 7.18
N ARG A 228 -16.73 -21.23 7.03
CA ARG A 228 -17.62 -22.18 7.70
C ARG A 228 -18.76 -22.70 6.83
N GLY A 229 -19.04 -24.00 6.91
CA GLY A 229 -20.24 -24.60 6.32
C GLY A 229 -20.25 -24.65 4.78
N ASN A 230 -19.10 -24.45 4.12
CA ASN A 230 -19.02 -24.45 2.67
C ASN A 230 -18.97 -25.88 2.12
N ASN A 231 -19.56 -26.08 0.94
CA ASN A 231 -19.53 -27.34 0.19
C ASN A 231 -18.79 -27.13 -1.13
N ILE A 232 -17.58 -27.67 -1.27
CA ILE A 232 -16.64 -27.39 -2.35
C ILE A 232 -16.31 -28.69 -3.09
N THR A 233 -16.75 -28.82 -4.34
CA THR A 233 -16.62 -30.04 -5.14
C THR A 233 -16.14 -29.74 -6.56
N GLY A 234 -15.60 -30.69 -7.30
CA GLY A 234 -15.03 -30.49 -8.64
C GLY A 234 -13.94 -29.41 -8.70
N THR A 235 -13.34 -29.02 -7.58
CA THR A 235 -12.32 -27.96 -7.56
C THR A 235 -10.92 -28.54 -7.69
N GLY A 236 -9.94 -27.71 -8.04
CA GLY A 236 -8.54 -28.13 -7.97
C GLY A 236 -8.10 -28.98 -9.15
N HIS A 237 -8.56 -28.63 -10.36
CA HIS A 237 -8.20 -29.32 -11.60
C HIS A 237 -6.74 -29.11 -12.05
N HIS A 238 -5.99 -28.26 -11.35
CA HIS A 238 -4.56 -28.06 -11.54
C HIS A 238 -3.76 -28.82 -10.49
N THR A 239 -2.44 -28.90 -10.67
CA THR A 239 -1.55 -29.79 -9.93
C THR A 239 -1.69 -29.70 -8.41
N GLU A 240 -2.09 -28.57 -7.86
CA GLU A 240 -2.15 -28.40 -6.41
C GLU A 240 -3.45 -28.95 -5.80
N GLY A 241 -4.59 -28.96 -6.50
CA GLY A 241 -5.82 -29.52 -5.95
C GLY A 241 -6.33 -28.85 -4.66
N LEU A 242 -6.38 -27.52 -4.58
CA LEU A 242 -6.69 -26.80 -3.33
C LEU A 242 -8.19 -26.57 -3.15
N GLY A 243 -8.77 -27.02 -2.04
CA GLY A 243 -10.16 -26.68 -1.67
C GLY A 243 -10.22 -25.33 -0.95
N ILE A 244 -9.49 -25.22 0.15
CA ILE A 244 -9.41 -24.03 1.01
C ILE A 244 -7.94 -23.74 1.28
N GLU A 245 -7.51 -22.50 1.05
CA GLU A 245 -6.17 -22.01 1.36
C GLU A 245 -6.28 -20.81 2.32
N LEU A 246 -5.65 -20.91 3.48
CA LEU A 246 -5.46 -19.83 4.45
C LEU A 246 -3.96 -19.61 4.65
N HIS A 247 -3.44 -18.44 4.24
CA HIS A 247 -2.00 -18.32 3.99
C HIS A 247 -1.41 -16.94 4.29
N THR A 248 -0.36 -16.91 5.11
CA THR A 248 0.44 -15.71 5.43
C THR A 248 -0.31 -14.68 6.28
N ASP A 249 0.03 -14.63 7.57
CA ASP A 249 -0.44 -13.61 8.53
C ASP A 249 -1.98 -13.55 8.62
N CYS A 250 -2.65 -14.69 8.51
CA CYS A 250 -4.10 -14.83 8.64
C CYS A 250 -4.52 -15.24 10.06
N ASP A 251 -3.96 -14.56 11.06
CA ASP A 251 -4.06 -14.98 12.46
C ASP A 251 -5.49 -14.93 13.00
N TYR A 252 -5.75 -15.72 14.05
CA TYR A 252 -7.04 -15.80 14.76
C TYR A 252 -8.20 -16.23 13.86
N SER A 253 -7.95 -17.17 12.96
CA SER A 253 -8.93 -17.59 11.96
C SER A 253 -9.45 -19.01 12.18
N LEU A 254 -10.62 -19.28 11.59
CA LEU A 254 -11.39 -20.51 11.75
C LEU A 254 -11.77 -21.12 10.40
N ILE A 255 -11.49 -22.41 10.23
CA ILE A 255 -11.95 -23.26 9.11
C ILE A 255 -12.76 -24.40 9.71
N GLU A 256 -14.09 -24.34 9.61
CA GLU A 256 -14.96 -25.26 10.36
C GLU A 256 -16.17 -25.79 9.57
N ASP A 257 -16.53 -27.05 9.77
CA ASP A 257 -17.73 -27.67 9.19
C ASP A 257 -17.81 -27.59 7.64
N ASN A 258 -16.69 -27.58 6.94
CA ASN A 258 -16.68 -27.54 5.47
C ASN A 258 -16.61 -28.96 4.87
N HIS A 259 -17.24 -29.16 3.71
CA HIS A 259 -17.02 -30.32 2.85
C HIS A 259 -16.21 -29.89 1.64
N VAL A 260 -15.08 -30.55 1.40
CA VAL A 260 -14.17 -30.23 0.31
C VAL A 260 -13.70 -31.50 -0.40
N ASP A 261 -13.56 -31.46 -1.72
CA ASP A 261 -13.03 -32.62 -2.46
C ASP A 261 -11.55 -32.88 -2.14
N HIS A 262 -10.78 -31.81 -1.95
CA HIS A 262 -9.33 -31.89 -1.80
C HIS A 262 -8.79 -30.96 -0.69
N TRP A 263 -7.56 -30.53 -0.84
CA TRP A 263 -6.66 -30.04 0.20
C TRP A 263 -7.18 -28.81 0.96
N ILE A 264 -7.22 -28.89 2.30
CA ILE A 264 -7.30 -27.73 3.20
C ILE A 264 -5.89 -27.36 3.65
N SER A 265 -5.40 -26.20 3.23
CA SER A 265 -4.10 -25.66 3.63
C SER A 265 -4.30 -24.47 4.58
N ALA A 266 -3.67 -24.52 5.75
CA ALA A 266 -3.58 -23.41 6.69
C ALA A 266 -2.14 -23.29 7.16
N VAL A 267 -1.41 -22.29 6.66
CA VAL A 267 0.04 -22.20 6.89
C VAL A 267 0.52 -20.77 7.12
N ARG A 268 1.66 -20.62 7.83
CA ARG A 268 2.31 -19.33 8.12
C ARG A 268 1.38 -18.33 8.80
N SER A 269 0.61 -18.81 9.77
CA SER A 269 -0.35 -18.02 10.57
C SER A 269 -0.40 -18.54 12.01
N LYS A 270 -1.05 -17.80 12.91
CA LYS A 270 -1.14 -18.10 14.35
C LYS A 270 -2.57 -18.20 14.84
N TYR A 271 -2.79 -18.96 15.91
CA TYR A 271 -4.11 -19.10 16.56
C TYR A 271 -5.20 -19.59 15.60
N ILE A 272 -4.89 -20.63 14.84
CA ILE A 272 -5.79 -21.17 13.82
C ILE A 272 -6.54 -22.38 14.34
N ALA A 273 -7.84 -22.42 14.06
CA ALA A 273 -8.67 -23.60 14.29
C ALA A 273 -9.13 -24.22 12.96
N VAL A 274 -8.85 -25.52 12.76
CA VAL A 274 -9.33 -26.33 11.64
C VAL A 274 -10.16 -27.48 12.19
N ARG A 275 -11.51 -27.36 12.15
CA ARG A 275 -12.38 -28.31 12.87
C ARG A 275 -13.50 -28.91 12.04
N ASN A 276 -13.80 -30.19 12.30
CA ASN A 276 -14.99 -30.88 11.80
C ASN A 276 -15.19 -30.81 10.27
N ASN A 277 -14.10 -30.62 9.51
CA ASN A 277 -14.17 -30.59 8.06
C ASN A 277 -14.16 -32.01 7.50
N VAL A 278 -14.74 -32.20 6.32
CA VAL A 278 -14.71 -33.45 5.56
C VAL A 278 -13.94 -33.19 4.26
N VAL A 279 -12.78 -33.83 4.11
CA VAL A 279 -11.97 -33.83 2.89
C VAL A 279 -12.14 -35.16 2.19
N LYS A 280 -12.83 -35.17 1.05
CA LYS A 280 -13.15 -36.38 0.29
C LYS A 280 -13.52 -36.05 -1.14
N ALA A 281 -12.71 -36.51 -2.09
CA ALA A 281 -13.00 -36.35 -3.51
C ALA A 281 -14.27 -37.10 -3.90
N THR A 282 -15.20 -36.41 -4.54
CA THR A 282 -16.46 -36.99 -5.03
C THR A 282 -16.31 -37.76 -6.36
N ASP A 283 -15.24 -37.51 -7.11
CA ASP A 283 -14.98 -38.08 -8.44
C ASP A 283 -13.97 -39.25 -8.43
N GLY A 284 -13.38 -39.56 -7.27
CA GLY A 284 -12.35 -40.60 -7.13
C GLY A 284 -10.96 -40.17 -7.60
N SER A 285 -10.74 -38.88 -7.89
CA SER A 285 -9.41 -38.32 -8.15
C SER A 285 -8.48 -38.46 -6.95
N VAL A 286 -7.16 -38.43 -7.21
CA VAL A 286 -6.14 -38.46 -6.17
C VAL A 286 -5.47 -37.09 -6.03
N GLY A 287 -5.81 -36.36 -4.98
CA GLY A 287 -5.14 -35.12 -4.58
C GLY A 287 -3.79 -35.37 -3.91
N TYR A 288 -2.97 -34.33 -3.81
CA TYR A 288 -1.68 -34.42 -3.10
C TYR A 288 -1.90 -34.58 -1.60
N MET A 289 -2.78 -33.77 -1.01
CA MET A 289 -2.90 -33.64 0.44
C MET A 289 -4.35 -33.53 0.88
N GLY A 290 -4.65 -34.04 2.08
CA GLY A 290 -5.94 -33.84 2.74
C GLY A 290 -5.93 -32.57 3.58
N LEU A 291 -5.18 -32.62 4.68
CA LEU A 291 -4.95 -31.49 5.57
C LEU A 291 -3.46 -31.13 5.56
N GLU A 292 -3.17 -29.86 5.33
CA GLU A 292 -1.85 -29.28 5.56
C GLU A 292 -2.00 -28.15 6.55
N VAL A 293 -1.45 -28.30 7.75
CA VAL A 293 -1.59 -27.27 8.77
C VAL A 293 -0.25 -26.99 9.43
N MET A 294 0.33 -25.83 9.11
CA MET A 294 1.64 -25.36 9.57
C MET A 294 1.52 -24.00 10.24
N VAL A 295 1.05 -24.00 11.49
CA VAL A 295 0.66 -22.79 12.22
C VAL A 295 1.27 -22.77 13.62
N GLU A 296 1.35 -21.59 14.21
CA GLU A 296 1.68 -21.41 15.63
C GLU A 296 0.38 -21.41 16.47
N HIS A 297 0.36 -22.13 17.59
CA HIS A 297 -0.82 -22.23 18.48
C HIS A 297 -2.08 -22.74 17.75
N GLY A 298 -1.92 -23.81 16.98
CA GLY A 298 -2.98 -24.38 16.15
C GLY A 298 -3.80 -25.48 16.81
N VAL A 299 -5.08 -25.55 16.46
CA VAL A 299 -5.99 -26.64 16.84
C VAL A 299 -6.60 -27.26 15.60
N THR A 300 -6.31 -28.53 15.35
CA THR A 300 -6.86 -29.30 14.22
C THR A 300 -7.64 -30.49 14.75
N THR A 301 -8.98 -30.41 14.81
CA THR A 301 -9.78 -31.43 15.50
C THR A 301 -11.04 -31.91 14.77
N GLY A 302 -11.38 -33.19 14.93
CA GLY A 302 -12.65 -33.74 14.45
C GLY A 302 -12.79 -33.85 12.93
N ASN A 303 -11.72 -33.62 12.17
CA ASN A 303 -11.78 -33.66 10.70
C ASN A 303 -11.82 -35.10 10.19
N LEU A 304 -12.51 -35.33 9.07
CA LEU A 304 -12.48 -36.58 8.30
C LEU A 304 -11.72 -36.35 7.01
N VAL A 305 -10.68 -37.14 6.75
CA VAL A 305 -10.02 -37.25 5.44
C VAL A 305 -10.24 -38.66 4.93
N ASP A 306 -10.94 -38.80 3.80
CA ASP A 306 -11.38 -40.09 3.28
C ASP A 306 -11.15 -40.22 1.77
N GLY A 307 -10.22 -41.11 1.40
CA GLY A 307 -10.01 -41.56 0.03
C GLY A 307 -9.31 -40.54 -0.89
N GLY A 308 -8.26 -40.99 -1.58
CA GLY A 308 -7.72 -40.27 -2.73
C GLY A 308 -6.80 -39.09 -2.39
N GLN A 309 -6.07 -39.12 -1.28
CA GLN A 309 -4.94 -38.20 -1.09
C GLN A 309 -3.64 -38.99 -0.97
N GLN A 310 -2.55 -38.45 -1.52
CA GLN A 310 -1.23 -39.03 -1.30
C GLN A 310 -0.90 -38.97 0.20
N VAL A 311 -1.14 -37.82 0.83
CA VAL A 311 -0.94 -37.60 2.27
C VAL A 311 -2.25 -37.16 2.93
N GLY A 312 -2.69 -37.86 3.98
CA GLY A 312 -3.90 -37.49 4.70
C GLY A 312 -3.74 -36.23 5.56
N MET A 313 -2.71 -36.20 6.41
CA MET A 313 -2.31 -35.04 7.20
C MET A 313 -0.83 -34.74 7.00
N GLN A 314 -0.47 -33.48 6.81
CA GLN A 314 0.92 -33.05 6.72
C GLN A 314 1.22 -31.90 7.66
N GLN A 315 2.42 -32.02 8.24
CA GLN A 315 3.13 -30.94 8.89
C GLN A 315 4.54 -30.90 8.30
N SER A 316 4.98 -29.72 7.86
CA SER A 316 6.37 -29.49 7.38
C SER A 316 7.15 -28.70 8.45
N PRO A 317 8.46 -28.45 8.28
CA PRO A 317 9.28 -27.84 9.33
C PRO A 317 8.77 -26.45 9.70
N GLY A 318 8.59 -26.20 10.99
CA GLY A 318 8.08 -24.94 11.50
C GLY A 318 8.10 -24.88 13.02
N THR A 319 8.20 -23.66 13.57
CA THR A 319 8.20 -23.41 15.01
C THR A 319 6.77 -23.14 15.48
N GLY A 320 6.24 -23.94 16.42
CA GLY A 320 4.93 -23.64 17.01
C GLY A 320 4.28 -24.79 17.78
N TYR A 321 3.34 -24.45 18.66
CA TYR A 321 2.57 -25.42 19.45
C TYR A 321 1.31 -25.84 18.70
N GLN A 322 1.07 -27.13 18.53
CA GLN A 322 -0.11 -27.60 17.79
C GLN A 322 -0.76 -28.83 18.40
N TYR A 323 -2.09 -28.77 18.48
CA TYR A 323 -2.95 -29.84 18.94
C TYR A 323 -3.71 -30.48 17.76
N TRP A 324 -3.52 -31.79 17.57
CA TRP A 324 -4.18 -32.61 16.56
C TRP A 324 -5.05 -33.65 17.25
N GLY A 325 -6.36 -33.45 17.28
CA GLY A 325 -7.26 -34.26 18.09
C GLY A 325 -8.41 -34.88 17.32
N TYR A 326 -8.74 -36.16 17.53
CA TYR A 326 -9.99 -36.73 17.02
C TYR A 326 -10.18 -36.69 15.50
N ASN A 327 -9.11 -36.56 14.72
CA ASN A 327 -9.20 -36.62 13.27
C ASN A 327 -9.29 -38.08 12.81
N THR A 328 -10.12 -38.35 11.81
CA THR A 328 -10.22 -39.68 11.17
C THR A 328 -9.63 -39.59 9.78
N ILE A 329 -8.54 -40.31 9.56
CA ILE A 329 -7.81 -40.38 8.31
C ILE A 329 -7.89 -41.80 7.80
N GLN A 330 -8.52 -42.00 6.64
CA GLN A 330 -8.80 -43.34 6.13
C GLN A 330 -8.65 -43.47 4.63
N ASN A 331 -8.26 -44.66 4.16
CA ASN A 331 -8.12 -44.97 2.73
C ASN A 331 -7.07 -44.10 2.00
N MET A 332 -5.99 -43.70 2.69
CA MET A 332 -4.94 -42.83 2.13
C MET A 332 -3.95 -43.58 1.24
N VAL A 333 -3.62 -43.00 0.08
CA VAL A 333 -2.84 -43.66 -0.98
C VAL A 333 -1.40 -43.94 -0.55
N MET A 334 -0.74 -43.00 0.13
CA MET A 334 0.64 -43.20 0.61
C MET A 334 0.73 -43.19 2.12
N TRP A 335 0.53 -42.02 2.75
CA TRP A 335 0.62 -41.87 4.19
C TRP A 335 -0.68 -41.32 4.77
N GLY A 336 -1.18 -41.95 5.83
CA GLY A 336 -2.19 -41.32 6.68
C GLY A 336 -1.70 -39.97 7.22
N MET A 337 -0.46 -39.90 7.66
CA MET A 337 0.20 -38.66 8.06
C MET A 337 1.67 -38.65 7.67
N GLN A 338 2.18 -37.48 7.31
CA GLN A 338 3.60 -37.22 7.14
C GLN A 338 4.04 -35.99 7.95
N LEU A 339 5.10 -36.17 8.73
CA LEU A 339 5.91 -35.08 9.27
C LEU A 339 7.15 -34.95 8.37
N GLN A 340 7.35 -33.80 7.74
CA GLN A 340 8.49 -33.53 6.86
C GLN A 340 9.51 -32.65 7.59
N GLY A 341 10.79 -33.06 7.57
CA GLY A 341 11.88 -32.44 8.33
C GLY A 341 13.22 -32.27 7.59
N GLU A 342 13.28 -32.54 6.28
CA GLU A 342 14.55 -32.59 5.54
C GLU A 342 14.85 -31.30 4.78
N GLY A 343 16.07 -30.76 4.94
CA GLY A 343 16.61 -29.70 4.08
C GLY A 343 16.31 -28.24 4.45
N THR A 344 15.54 -27.97 5.50
CA THR A 344 15.14 -26.58 5.86
C THR A 344 15.95 -25.96 7.01
N GLY A 345 16.71 -26.75 7.75
CA GLY A 345 17.42 -26.31 8.97
C GLY A 345 16.49 -25.97 10.15
N GLN A 346 15.16 -26.02 9.96
CA GLN A 346 14.17 -25.80 11.02
C GLN A 346 13.86 -27.13 11.72
N THR A 347 13.57 -27.07 13.01
CA THR A 347 13.16 -28.24 13.81
C THR A 347 11.65 -28.24 13.88
N GLU A 348 10.97 -29.38 13.67
CA GLU A 348 9.55 -29.47 14.05
C GLU A 348 9.46 -29.39 15.58
N GLN A 349 8.66 -28.47 16.11
CA GLN A 349 8.55 -28.28 17.55
C GLN A 349 7.10 -28.50 18.02
N TYR A 350 6.95 -29.13 19.18
CA TYR A 350 5.74 -29.21 20.03
C TYR A 350 4.41 -29.62 19.38
N GLN A 351 4.29 -30.90 19.01
CA GLN A 351 3.06 -31.45 18.42
C GLN A 351 2.38 -32.46 19.35
N TYR A 352 1.06 -32.36 19.52
CA TYR A 352 0.27 -33.26 20.34
C TYR A 352 -0.85 -33.94 19.54
N PHE A 353 -0.65 -35.21 19.19
CA PHE A 353 -1.60 -36.06 18.47
C PHE A 353 -2.42 -36.89 19.46
N TYR A 354 -3.72 -36.59 19.59
CA TYR A 354 -4.61 -37.22 20.55
C TYR A 354 -5.82 -37.89 19.89
N LYS A 355 -6.05 -39.17 20.16
CA LYS A 355 -7.26 -39.89 19.71
C LYS A 355 -7.59 -39.74 18.22
N ASN A 356 -6.56 -39.58 17.37
CA ASN A 356 -6.73 -39.64 15.93
C ASN A 356 -6.85 -41.11 15.48
N THR A 357 -7.55 -41.36 14.39
CA THR A 357 -7.68 -42.67 13.77
C THR A 357 -7.03 -42.65 12.39
N PHE A 358 -6.08 -43.55 12.15
CA PHE A 358 -5.42 -43.78 10.87
C PHE A 358 -5.72 -45.20 10.41
N LYS A 359 -6.47 -45.36 9.32
CA LYS A 359 -6.94 -46.69 8.94
C LYS A 359 -7.06 -46.99 7.45
N ASP A 360 -7.03 -48.28 7.14
CA ASP A 360 -7.46 -48.84 5.86
C ASP A 360 -6.68 -48.28 4.63
N GLY A 361 -5.44 -47.81 4.82
CA GLY A 361 -4.61 -47.35 3.70
C GLY A 361 -4.30 -48.48 2.70
N PRO A 362 -4.60 -48.34 1.39
CA PRO A 362 -4.38 -49.40 0.41
C PRO A 362 -2.91 -49.71 0.17
N ARG A 363 -2.58 -51.01 0.15
CA ARG A 363 -1.24 -51.49 -0.24
C ARG A 363 -1.02 -51.35 -1.74
N ASP A 364 0.17 -50.91 -2.13
CA ASP A 364 0.67 -50.94 -3.51
C ASP A 364 -0.26 -50.23 -4.52
N ASN A 365 -0.92 -49.15 -4.08
CA ASN A 365 -1.81 -48.37 -4.94
C ASN A 365 -1.01 -47.77 -6.13
N PRO A 366 -1.46 -47.98 -7.39
CA PRO A 366 -0.74 -47.51 -8.57
C PRO A 366 -0.66 -45.98 -8.70
N GLN A 367 -1.47 -45.23 -7.94
CA GLN A 367 -1.47 -43.76 -7.91
C GLN A 367 -0.53 -43.19 -6.84
N ALA A 368 0.22 -44.03 -6.12
CA ALA A 368 1.24 -43.55 -5.19
C ALA A 368 2.38 -42.83 -5.94
N ALA A 369 2.73 -41.62 -5.52
CA ALA A 369 3.82 -40.85 -6.13
C ALA A 369 5.19 -41.52 -6.00
N TYR A 370 5.39 -42.32 -4.95
CA TYR A 370 6.59 -43.14 -4.77
C TYR A 370 6.23 -44.61 -4.76
N ALA A 371 6.75 -45.33 -5.75
CA ALA A 371 6.62 -46.78 -5.83
C ALA A 371 7.15 -47.41 -4.55
N GLY A 372 6.33 -48.26 -3.93
CA GLY A 372 6.72 -48.90 -2.69
C GLY A 372 6.47 -48.09 -1.42
N TYR A 373 5.68 -47.02 -1.45
CA TYR A 373 5.26 -46.27 -0.26
C TYR A 373 3.74 -46.23 -0.05
N GLY A 374 2.97 -46.97 -0.86
CA GLY A 374 1.51 -46.99 -0.78
C GLY A 374 0.97 -47.76 0.44
N GLY A 375 0.26 -47.08 1.34
CA GLY A 375 -0.50 -47.68 2.45
C GLY A 375 0.18 -47.66 3.83
N ASN A 376 1.13 -46.75 4.07
CA ASN A 376 1.68 -46.51 5.42
C ASN A 376 0.73 -45.62 6.23
N ALA A 377 0.64 -45.80 7.55
CA ALA A 377 -0.25 -44.97 8.37
C ALA A 377 0.41 -43.64 8.78
N ILE A 378 1.53 -43.68 9.48
CA ILE A 378 2.24 -42.48 9.96
C ILE A 378 3.68 -42.53 9.49
N ARG A 379 4.21 -41.42 8.99
CA ARG A 379 5.63 -41.24 8.71
C ARG A 379 6.21 -40.08 9.54
N ILE A 380 7.28 -40.38 10.27
CA ILE A 380 8.08 -39.43 11.03
C ILE A 380 9.46 -39.34 10.36
N HIS A 381 9.83 -38.16 9.85
CA HIS A 381 11.00 -37.97 9.01
C HIS A 381 11.71 -36.64 9.27
N GLY A 382 13.04 -36.63 9.14
CA GLY A 382 13.84 -35.39 9.21
C GLY A 382 14.12 -34.93 10.65
N ASN A 383 14.15 -33.62 10.90
CA ASN A 383 14.49 -33.04 12.21
C ASN A 383 13.27 -32.91 13.15
N SER A 384 12.56 -34.03 13.35
CA SER A 384 11.31 -34.08 14.11
C SER A 384 11.53 -34.26 15.61
N GLN A 385 11.09 -33.30 16.42
CA GLN A 385 11.26 -33.33 17.87
C GLN A 385 9.99 -32.92 18.65
N ASN A 386 9.92 -33.30 19.92
CA ASN A 386 8.85 -32.92 20.86
C ASN A 386 7.44 -33.33 20.39
N LEU A 387 7.31 -34.58 19.96
CA LEU A 387 6.04 -35.12 19.46
C LEU A 387 5.42 -36.06 20.50
N THR A 388 4.14 -35.87 20.79
CA THR A 388 3.35 -36.78 21.64
C THR A 388 2.21 -37.40 20.86
N PHE A 389 2.21 -38.72 20.73
CA PHE A 389 1.12 -39.53 20.23
C PHE A 389 0.42 -40.21 21.41
N ASP A 390 -0.74 -39.71 21.80
CA ASP A 390 -1.54 -40.23 22.91
C ASP A 390 -2.89 -40.79 22.43
N SER A 391 -3.16 -42.06 22.74
CA SER A 391 -4.46 -42.70 22.55
C SER A 391 -4.95 -42.76 21.10
N ASN A 392 -4.04 -42.71 20.12
CA ASN A 392 -4.39 -42.80 18.69
C ASN A 392 -4.67 -44.27 18.29
N GLN A 393 -5.45 -44.44 17.23
CA GLN A 393 -5.75 -45.74 16.62
C GLN A 393 -5.08 -45.83 15.25
N ILE A 394 -4.24 -46.82 15.04
CA ILE A 394 -3.48 -47.05 13.80
C ILE A 394 -3.78 -48.48 13.33
N ILE A 395 -4.78 -48.61 12.47
CA ILE A 395 -5.46 -49.89 12.25
C ILE A 395 -5.56 -50.29 10.77
N ASN A 396 -5.31 -51.56 10.46
CA ASN A 396 -5.58 -52.17 9.14
C ASN A 396 -4.93 -51.48 7.93
N ASN A 397 -3.80 -50.81 8.09
CA ASN A 397 -3.10 -50.19 6.95
C ASN A 397 -2.35 -51.25 6.13
N GLY A 398 -2.28 -51.04 4.82
CA GLY A 398 -1.72 -51.95 3.83
C GLY A 398 -0.21 -52.19 3.96
N ARG A 399 0.47 -51.37 4.76
CA ARG A 399 1.90 -51.46 5.06
C ARG A 399 2.19 -51.17 6.52
N LYS A 400 3.17 -50.30 6.82
CA LYS A 400 3.63 -50.05 8.19
C LYS A 400 2.59 -49.25 8.95
N GLY A 401 2.47 -49.53 10.24
CA GLY A 401 1.74 -48.65 11.17
C GLY A 401 2.47 -47.31 11.30
N ILE A 402 3.68 -47.33 11.82
CA ILE A 402 4.51 -46.14 12.01
C ILE A 402 5.88 -46.33 11.35
N GLU A 403 6.18 -45.49 10.38
CA GLU A 403 7.47 -45.38 9.72
C GLU A 403 8.31 -44.31 10.42
N ILE A 404 9.52 -44.67 10.85
CA ILE A 404 10.51 -43.75 11.41
C ILE A 404 11.75 -43.82 10.54
N THR A 405 12.13 -42.70 9.94
CA THR A 405 13.33 -42.68 9.09
C THR A 405 14.60 -42.53 9.92
N THR A 406 15.73 -43.00 9.39
CA THR A 406 17.05 -42.89 10.05
C THR A 406 17.69 -41.50 9.88
N ALA A 407 16.89 -40.47 9.58
CA ALA A 407 17.39 -39.10 9.42
C ALA A 407 17.96 -38.55 10.73
N SER A 408 19.03 -37.76 10.65
CA SER A 408 19.58 -37.06 11.81
C SER A 408 18.59 -36.01 12.31
N GLY A 409 18.22 -36.07 13.60
CA GLY A 409 17.36 -35.06 14.25
C GLY A 409 16.01 -35.58 14.77
N VAL A 410 15.58 -36.78 14.38
CA VAL A 410 14.41 -37.43 14.99
C VAL A 410 14.73 -37.80 16.44
N ASP A 411 14.13 -37.11 17.41
CA ASP A 411 14.27 -37.44 18.84
C ASP A 411 13.05 -36.95 19.66
N ARG A 412 13.01 -37.27 20.97
CA ARG A 412 12.04 -36.72 21.93
C ARG A 412 10.59 -37.04 21.56
N LEU A 413 10.35 -38.32 21.27
CA LEU A 413 9.03 -38.84 20.92
C LEU A 413 8.34 -39.51 22.11
N SER A 414 7.03 -39.35 22.21
CA SER A 414 6.20 -40.05 23.19
C SER A 414 5.06 -40.79 22.50
N PHE A 415 4.96 -42.10 22.70
CA PHE A 415 3.86 -42.95 22.24
C PHE A 415 3.19 -43.57 23.47
N ILE A 416 1.97 -43.12 23.75
CA ILE A 416 1.24 -43.38 24.98
C ILE A 416 -0.15 -43.92 24.64
N ASN A 417 -0.53 -45.07 25.19
CA ASN A 417 -1.88 -45.63 25.08
C ASN A 417 -2.42 -45.81 23.64
N ASN A 418 -1.56 -45.87 22.63
CA ASN A 418 -1.99 -46.03 21.24
C ASN A 418 -2.41 -47.47 20.97
N THR A 419 -3.35 -47.67 20.05
CA THR A 419 -3.74 -48.99 19.53
C THR A 419 -3.19 -49.14 18.12
N ILE A 420 -2.26 -50.08 17.92
CA ILE A 420 -1.58 -50.33 16.64
C ILE A 420 -1.86 -51.78 16.23
N THR A 421 -2.83 -51.98 15.32
CA THR A 421 -3.33 -53.34 15.05
C THR A 421 -3.68 -53.62 13.60
N GLY A 422 -3.47 -54.85 13.14
CA GLY A 422 -3.96 -55.29 11.82
C GLY A 422 -3.20 -54.71 10.62
N ASN A 423 -2.13 -53.93 10.82
CA ASN A 423 -1.34 -53.39 9.72
C ASN A 423 -0.55 -54.52 9.03
N THR A 424 -0.49 -54.54 7.70
CA THR A 424 0.09 -55.68 6.97
C THR A 424 1.63 -55.73 7.08
N GLY A 425 2.27 -54.60 7.37
CA GLY A 425 3.68 -54.48 7.70
C GLY A 425 3.94 -54.48 9.21
N GLU A 426 5.09 -53.93 9.62
CA GLU A 426 5.40 -53.78 11.05
C GLU A 426 4.52 -52.72 11.74
N SER A 427 4.29 -52.89 13.04
CA SER A 427 3.63 -51.89 13.87
C SER A 427 4.39 -50.57 13.91
N ILE A 428 5.72 -50.63 14.03
CA ILE A 428 6.62 -49.49 14.06
C ILE A 428 8.05 -49.89 13.67
N ASP A 429 8.75 -48.98 12.98
CA ASP A 429 10.20 -49.06 12.71
C ASP A 429 11.05 -49.00 14.00
N GLN A 430 12.34 -49.38 13.89
CA GLN A 430 13.28 -49.21 14.99
C GLN A 430 13.56 -47.74 15.27
N TYR A 431 13.59 -47.37 16.55
CA TYR A 431 13.93 -46.00 16.96
C TYR A 431 15.42 -45.70 16.71
N PRO A 432 15.76 -44.54 16.10
CA PRO A 432 17.14 -44.21 15.72
C PRO A 432 18.12 -44.39 16.88
N SER A 433 19.27 -45.03 16.65
CA SER A 433 20.25 -45.29 17.71
C SER A 433 20.93 -44.02 18.22
N SER A 434 20.97 -42.97 17.40
CA SER A 434 21.46 -41.63 17.76
C SER A 434 20.49 -40.85 18.65
N ALA A 435 19.22 -41.25 18.74
CA ALA A 435 18.18 -40.56 19.50
C ALA A 435 18.13 -41.01 20.96
N ALA A 436 18.03 -40.05 21.88
CA ALA A 436 18.15 -40.27 23.31
C ALA A 436 16.81 -40.46 24.04
N ASN A 437 15.77 -39.72 23.65
CA ASN A 437 14.55 -39.55 24.43
C ASN A 437 13.34 -40.25 23.76
N LEU A 438 12.76 -41.26 24.41
CA LEU A 438 11.59 -41.99 23.90
C LEU A 438 10.67 -42.47 25.04
N GLU A 439 9.41 -42.05 25.07
CA GLU A 439 8.39 -42.64 25.92
C GLU A 439 7.60 -43.66 25.08
N TRP A 440 7.60 -44.93 25.48
CA TRP A 440 6.75 -45.98 24.91
C TRP A 440 6.01 -46.67 26.05
N SER A 441 4.75 -46.30 26.27
CA SER A 441 3.98 -46.73 27.43
C SER A 441 2.51 -47.01 27.09
N GLY A 442 1.92 -48.05 27.69
CA GLY A 442 0.48 -48.34 27.56
C GLY A 442 -0.03 -48.72 26.16
N ASN A 443 0.85 -48.84 25.14
CA ASN A 443 0.44 -49.13 23.77
C ASN A 443 -0.05 -50.59 23.62
N ILE A 444 -1.15 -50.77 22.89
CA ILE A 444 -1.70 -52.07 22.50
C ILE A 444 -1.23 -52.39 21.08
N VAL A 445 -0.39 -53.42 20.94
CA VAL A 445 0.18 -53.83 19.64
C VAL A 445 -0.18 -55.29 19.34
N SER A 446 -0.97 -55.54 18.31
CA SER A 446 -1.40 -56.90 17.96
C SER A 446 -1.85 -57.05 16.51
N GLY A 447 -1.66 -58.24 15.93
CA GLY A 447 -2.18 -58.58 14.60
C GLY A 447 -1.52 -57.84 13.43
N ASN A 448 -0.40 -57.15 13.64
CA ASN A 448 0.40 -56.57 12.56
C ASN A 448 1.29 -57.64 11.91
N GLY A 449 1.82 -57.37 10.71
CA GLY A 449 2.81 -58.22 10.04
C GLY A 449 3.99 -58.56 10.96
N THR A 450 4.47 -57.56 11.71
CA THR A 450 5.32 -57.76 12.89
C THR A 450 4.83 -56.87 14.03
N ASN A 451 4.60 -57.43 15.22
CA ASN A 451 4.21 -56.69 16.43
C ASN A 451 5.43 -56.12 17.17
N THR A 452 6.22 -55.31 16.50
CA THR A 452 7.37 -54.60 17.09
C THR A 452 6.90 -53.73 18.26
N GLN A 453 7.60 -53.84 19.38
CA GLN A 453 7.46 -52.92 20.52
C GLN A 453 8.80 -52.27 20.82
N LEU A 454 8.79 -50.96 21.05
CA LEU A 454 9.99 -50.23 21.43
C LEU A 454 10.21 -50.29 22.94
N THR A 455 11.47 -50.19 23.35
CA THR A 455 11.82 -49.98 24.76
C THR A 455 11.96 -48.48 24.99
N SER A 456 11.24 -47.95 25.99
CA SER A 456 11.37 -46.54 26.38
C SER A 456 12.83 -46.17 26.65
N ARG A 457 13.25 -44.98 26.22
CA ARG A 457 14.56 -44.37 26.47
C ARG A 457 14.37 -43.07 27.25
N GLY A 458 15.31 -42.77 28.14
CA GLY A 458 15.15 -41.77 29.20
C GLY A 458 14.54 -40.44 28.74
N PHE A 459 13.50 -40.00 29.44
CA PHE A 459 13.30 -38.58 29.73
C PHE A 459 13.77 -38.37 31.18
N SER A 460 14.68 -37.42 31.41
CA SER A 460 15.12 -37.06 32.77
C SER A 460 14.05 -36.30 33.53
N ASN A 461 13.24 -35.51 32.81
CA ASN A 461 12.12 -34.76 33.35
C ASN A 461 10.82 -35.59 33.30
N PRO A 462 10.02 -35.65 34.38
CA PRO A 462 8.63 -36.08 34.27
C PRO A 462 7.85 -35.11 33.36
N LYS A 463 6.61 -35.45 33.01
CA LYS A 463 5.80 -34.62 32.09
C LYS A 463 4.91 -33.76 32.96
N PRO A 464 4.48 -32.60 32.46
CA PRO A 464 3.49 -31.82 33.17
C PRO A 464 2.22 -32.66 33.36
N VAL A 465 1.42 -32.31 34.36
CA VAL A 465 0.08 -32.85 34.58
C VAL A 465 -0.92 -31.77 34.21
N ALA A 466 -1.52 -31.88 33.03
CA ALA A 466 -2.60 -31.02 32.58
C ALA A 466 -3.82 -31.18 33.49
N ASN A 467 -4.35 -30.08 33.99
CA ASN A 467 -5.59 -30.07 34.74
C ASN A 467 -6.26 -28.69 34.72
N PHE A 468 -7.59 -28.65 34.81
CA PHE A 468 -8.33 -27.42 34.98
C PHE A 468 -9.68 -27.68 35.64
N THR A 469 -10.33 -26.61 36.11
CA THR A 469 -11.68 -26.63 36.65
C THR A 469 -12.57 -25.63 35.90
N ALA A 470 -13.78 -26.08 35.56
CA ALA A 470 -14.85 -25.27 34.97
C ALA A 470 -16.21 -25.93 35.25
N PRO A 471 -17.33 -25.19 35.22
CA PRO A 471 -18.67 -25.78 35.25
C PRO A 471 -18.89 -26.79 34.11
N VAL A 472 -19.51 -27.94 34.40
CA VAL A 472 -19.85 -28.98 33.40
C VAL A 472 -21.19 -28.73 32.70
N THR A 473 -22.00 -27.81 33.25
CA THR A 473 -23.28 -27.41 32.68
C THR A 473 -23.45 -25.93 32.89
N VAL A 474 -23.77 -25.24 31.81
CA VAL A 474 -23.84 -23.78 31.72
C VAL A 474 -25.01 -23.39 30.85
N GLN A 475 -25.43 -22.15 30.97
CA GLN A 475 -26.44 -21.59 30.10
C GLN A 475 -25.77 -20.91 28.91
N LEU A 476 -26.39 -21.04 27.73
CA LEU A 476 -25.99 -20.32 26.52
C LEU A 476 -25.85 -18.82 26.82
N GLY A 477 -24.76 -18.20 26.38
CA GLY A 477 -24.50 -16.77 26.61
C GLY A 477 -23.89 -16.42 27.97
N SER A 478 -23.79 -17.35 28.91
CA SER A 478 -23.11 -17.10 30.19
C SER A 478 -21.58 -17.23 30.06
N PRO A 479 -20.79 -16.27 30.60
CA PRO A 479 -19.34 -16.37 30.61
C PRO A 479 -18.86 -17.45 31.58
N ILE A 480 -17.83 -18.19 31.16
CA ILE A 480 -17.29 -19.34 31.89
C ILE A 480 -15.80 -19.12 32.07
N THR A 481 -15.34 -19.12 33.31
CA THR A 481 -13.90 -19.11 33.62
C THR A 481 -13.36 -20.54 33.67
N PHE A 482 -12.35 -20.82 32.86
CA PHE A 482 -11.60 -22.07 32.88
C PHE A 482 -10.34 -21.85 33.71
N THR A 483 -10.33 -22.39 34.94
CA THR A 483 -9.20 -22.20 35.87
C THR A 483 -8.19 -23.31 35.69
N ASN A 484 -7.02 -22.97 35.15
CA ASN A 484 -5.92 -23.91 34.96
C ASN A 484 -5.28 -24.27 36.30
N THR A 485 -5.22 -25.56 36.58
CA THR A 485 -4.62 -26.13 37.79
C THR A 485 -3.53 -27.15 37.42
N SER A 486 -2.93 -26.98 36.25
CA SER A 486 -1.87 -27.85 35.75
C SER A 486 -0.61 -27.68 36.61
N THR A 487 0.13 -28.76 36.78
CA THR A 487 1.35 -28.77 37.61
C THR A 487 2.51 -29.37 36.84
N ASP A 488 3.71 -28.87 37.07
CA ASP A 488 4.96 -29.42 36.55
C ASP A 488 6.06 -29.39 37.62
N ASN A 489 7.10 -30.19 37.48
CA ASN A 489 8.26 -30.17 38.38
C ASN A 489 9.29 -29.07 38.03
N GLY A 490 9.11 -28.40 36.89
CA GLY A 490 9.76 -27.15 36.52
C GLY A 490 8.72 -26.07 36.27
N SER A 491 8.57 -25.65 35.03
CA SER A 491 7.62 -24.62 34.60
C SER A 491 6.84 -25.06 33.37
N ILE A 492 5.55 -24.74 33.37
CA ILE A 492 4.72 -24.84 32.16
C ILE A 492 5.14 -23.70 31.23
N SER A 493 5.66 -24.05 30.06
CA SER A 493 6.13 -23.10 29.04
C SER A 493 4.99 -22.60 28.17
N GLU A 494 3.95 -23.42 27.94
CA GLU A 494 2.84 -23.06 27.08
C GLU A 494 1.52 -23.71 27.51
N ASN A 495 0.42 -23.00 27.26
CA ASN A 495 -0.95 -23.49 27.40
C ASN A 495 -1.66 -23.35 26.06
N LEU A 496 -2.38 -24.36 25.60
CA LEU A 496 -3.21 -24.27 24.42
C LEU A 496 -4.61 -24.80 24.72
N TRP A 497 -5.59 -23.90 24.63
CA TRP A 497 -7.00 -24.18 24.84
C TRP A 497 -7.74 -24.37 23.53
N ASP A 498 -8.48 -25.46 23.42
CA ASP A 498 -9.57 -25.65 22.47
C ASP A 498 -10.89 -25.67 23.24
N PHE A 499 -11.77 -24.70 23.01
CA PHE A 499 -13.09 -24.66 23.66
C PHE A 499 -14.14 -25.51 22.93
N GLY A 500 -13.80 -26.09 21.78
CA GLY A 500 -14.75 -26.74 20.87
C GLY A 500 -15.63 -25.76 20.09
N GLU A 501 -15.36 -24.45 20.19
CA GLU A 501 -15.97 -23.38 19.40
C GLU A 501 -14.96 -22.23 19.27
N GLY A 502 -14.95 -21.54 18.13
CA GLY A 502 -14.12 -20.34 17.93
C GLY A 502 -12.61 -20.61 17.88
N VAL A 503 -11.80 -19.58 18.04
CA VAL A 503 -10.33 -19.69 17.93
C VAL A 503 -9.69 -20.21 19.23
N PRO A 504 -8.49 -20.83 19.15
CA PRO A 504 -7.78 -21.27 20.34
C PRO A 504 -7.30 -20.11 21.21
N SER A 505 -6.92 -20.41 22.46
CA SER A 505 -6.36 -19.44 23.40
C SER A 505 -5.12 -19.97 24.10
N THR A 506 -4.14 -19.10 24.37
CA THR A 506 -2.95 -19.39 25.18
C THR A 506 -2.99 -18.76 26.58
N THR A 507 -4.10 -18.07 26.91
CA THR A 507 -4.28 -17.46 28.22
C THR A 507 -4.26 -18.54 29.31
N VAL A 508 -3.50 -18.34 30.38
CA VAL A 508 -3.32 -19.33 31.46
C VAL A 508 -4.67 -19.82 31.99
N SER A 509 -5.59 -18.91 32.32
CA SER A 509 -6.97 -19.23 32.75
C SER A 509 -7.98 -18.35 32.02
N PRO A 510 -8.51 -18.79 30.86
CA PRO A 510 -9.35 -17.98 29.99
C PRO A 510 -10.79 -17.89 30.47
N SER A 511 -11.50 -16.86 30.03
CA SER A 511 -12.96 -16.78 30.10
C SER A 511 -13.54 -16.96 28.69
N TYR A 512 -14.54 -17.82 28.53
CA TYR A 512 -15.18 -18.09 27.24
C TYR A 512 -16.71 -18.05 27.35
N THR A 513 -17.38 -17.60 26.29
CA THR A 513 -18.85 -17.55 26.20
C THR A 513 -19.31 -18.24 24.93
N TYR A 514 -20.01 -19.36 25.08
CA TYR A 514 -20.53 -20.13 23.95
C TYR A 514 -21.67 -19.40 23.24
N GLN A 515 -21.69 -19.49 21.92
CA GLN A 515 -22.66 -18.81 21.06
C GLN A 515 -23.75 -19.74 20.53
N LYS A 516 -23.57 -21.06 20.68
CA LYS A 516 -24.59 -22.06 20.35
C LYS A 516 -24.80 -23.01 21.54
N ALA A 517 -26.04 -23.49 21.67
CA ALA A 517 -26.33 -24.57 22.62
C ALA A 517 -25.77 -25.87 22.05
N GLY A 518 -25.24 -26.72 22.92
CA GLY A 518 -24.59 -27.94 22.49
C GLY A 518 -23.68 -28.54 23.56
N THR A 519 -23.09 -29.67 23.21
CA THR A 519 -22.10 -30.34 24.03
C THR A 519 -20.72 -30.07 23.46
N TYR A 520 -19.89 -29.36 24.21
CA TYR A 520 -18.56 -28.94 23.80
C TYR A 520 -17.50 -29.77 24.52
N ARG A 521 -16.49 -30.20 23.77
CA ARG A 521 -15.27 -30.77 24.34
C ARG A 521 -14.26 -29.65 24.53
N VAL A 522 -13.99 -29.33 25.79
CA VAL A 522 -12.93 -28.38 26.14
C VAL A 522 -11.65 -29.16 26.40
N THR A 523 -10.58 -28.76 25.72
CA THR A 523 -9.26 -29.38 25.81
C THR A 523 -8.23 -28.34 26.22
N LEU A 524 -7.41 -28.68 27.21
CA LEU A 524 -6.20 -27.95 27.57
C LEU A 524 -5.00 -28.87 27.28
N VAL A 525 -4.09 -28.41 26.44
CA VAL A 525 -2.76 -29.00 26.27
C VAL A 525 -1.75 -28.09 26.95
N VAL A 526 -0.85 -28.66 27.75
CA VAL A 526 0.25 -27.93 28.37
C VAL A 526 1.58 -28.55 27.94
N TRP A 527 2.55 -27.69 27.66
CA TRP A 527 3.94 -28.08 27.44
C TRP A 527 4.80 -27.53 28.57
N ASP A 528 5.79 -28.29 29.00
CA ASP A 528 6.80 -27.84 29.95
C ASP A 528 7.99 -27.15 29.25
N ASN A 529 8.89 -26.57 30.03
CA ASN A 529 10.11 -25.93 29.55
C ASN A 529 11.15 -26.90 28.96
N GLU A 530 10.87 -28.20 28.95
CA GLU A 530 11.69 -29.18 28.27
C GLU A 530 11.04 -29.70 26.99
N GLY A 531 9.77 -29.40 26.73
CA GLY A 531 9.04 -29.84 25.55
C GLY A 531 8.22 -31.12 25.73
N ARG A 532 8.05 -31.61 26.97
CA ARG A 532 7.10 -32.68 27.27
C ARG A 532 5.72 -32.08 27.39
N ALA A 533 4.70 -32.88 27.09
CA ALA A 533 3.33 -32.40 27.04
C ALA A 533 2.35 -33.34 27.73
N SER A 534 1.24 -32.77 28.18
CA SER A 534 0.06 -33.54 28.56
C SER A 534 -1.22 -32.78 28.26
N LEU A 535 -2.34 -33.50 28.25
CA LEU A 535 -3.64 -32.99 27.87
C LEU A 535 -4.68 -33.32 28.95
N LYS A 536 -5.61 -32.39 29.16
CA LYS A 536 -6.85 -32.60 29.90
C LYS A 536 -8.04 -32.23 29.04
N GLU A 537 -9.06 -33.08 29.05
CA GLU A 537 -10.36 -32.76 28.47
C GLU A 537 -11.47 -32.72 29.54
N GLN A 538 -12.46 -31.86 29.31
CA GLN A 538 -13.73 -31.80 30.04
C GLN A 538 -14.87 -31.52 29.06
N THR A 539 -15.99 -32.23 29.22
CA THR A 539 -17.22 -31.90 28.50
C THR A 539 -17.99 -30.79 29.21
N VAL A 540 -18.40 -29.78 28.45
CA VAL A 540 -19.27 -28.70 28.91
C VAL A 540 -20.59 -28.77 28.14
N ASN A 541 -21.70 -28.93 28.85
CA ASN A 541 -23.04 -28.90 28.27
C ASN A 541 -23.61 -27.49 28.36
N VAL A 542 -23.78 -26.86 27.20
CA VAL A 542 -24.37 -25.52 27.06
C VAL A 542 -25.85 -25.70 26.72
N ASN A 543 -26.71 -25.47 27.72
CA ASN A 543 -28.14 -25.60 27.54
C ASN A 543 -28.72 -24.27 27.04
N ALA A 544 -29.66 -24.34 26.09
CA ALA A 544 -30.40 -23.18 25.61
C ALA A 544 -31.22 -22.47 26.73
N GLY A 545 -31.41 -23.12 27.89
CA GLY A 545 -32.26 -22.64 28.98
C GLY A 545 -33.74 -22.53 28.57
N PRO A 546 -34.65 -22.15 29.49
CA PRO A 546 -35.91 -21.53 29.06
C PRO A 546 -35.57 -20.31 28.19
N PRO A 547 -36.38 -19.98 27.16
CA PRO A 547 -36.14 -18.81 26.33
C PRO A 547 -35.89 -17.62 27.25
N ASP A 548 -34.72 -17.01 27.13
CA ASP A 548 -34.48 -15.77 27.83
C ASP A 548 -35.46 -14.75 27.28
N THR A 549 -36.36 -14.26 28.12
CA THR A 549 -37.31 -13.21 27.78
C THR A 549 -36.97 -11.89 28.47
N THR A 550 -35.93 -11.89 29.28
CA THR A 550 -35.52 -10.71 30.03
C THR A 550 -34.51 -9.97 29.17
N ALA A 551 -34.78 -8.71 28.87
CA ALA A 551 -33.83 -7.90 28.14
C ALA A 551 -32.68 -7.45 29.06
N PRO A 552 -31.46 -7.27 28.52
CA PRO A 552 -30.36 -6.69 29.27
C PRO A 552 -30.70 -5.33 29.88
N SER A 553 -29.95 -4.92 30.89
CA SER A 553 -30.00 -3.53 31.36
C SER A 553 -29.59 -2.57 30.23
N ALA A 554 -30.21 -1.40 30.17
CA ALA A 554 -29.79 -0.36 29.21
C ALA A 554 -28.30 -0.02 29.42
N PRO A 555 -27.50 0.10 28.35
CA PRO A 555 -26.12 0.57 28.48
C PRO A 555 -26.10 1.95 29.12
N ALA A 556 -25.27 2.13 30.14
CA ALA A 556 -25.15 3.41 30.84
C ALA A 556 -23.94 4.20 30.36
N SER A 557 -23.92 5.50 30.66
CA SER A 557 -22.75 6.37 30.46
C SER A 557 -22.25 6.40 29.01
N LEU A 558 -23.15 6.35 28.01
CA LEU A 558 -22.75 6.54 26.62
C LEU A 558 -22.11 7.92 26.47
N ALA A 559 -20.84 7.92 26.11
CA ALA A 559 -20.00 9.09 25.97
C ALA A 559 -19.14 8.97 24.71
N SER A 560 -18.49 10.06 24.35
CA SER A 560 -17.46 10.07 23.30
C SER A 560 -16.13 10.45 23.92
N PRO A 561 -15.12 9.55 23.93
CA PRO A 561 -13.78 9.92 24.39
C PRO A 561 -13.08 10.85 23.40
N SER A 562 -13.41 10.78 22.12
CA SER A 562 -12.86 11.66 21.08
C SER A 562 -13.73 11.67 19.82
N LYS A 563 -13.58 12.73 19.03
CA LYS A 563 -14.23 12.92 17.73
C LYS A 563 -13.29 13.64 16.77
N THR A 564 -13.44 13.38 15.49
CA THR A 564 -12.84 14.14 14.39
C THR A 564 -13.94 14.90 13.62
N ASP A 565 -13.60 15.47 12.49
CA ASP A 565 -14.52 16.04 11.51
C ASP A 565 -15.36 14.96 10.78
N VAL A 566 -14.81 13.75 10.60
CA VAL A 566 -15.48 12.64 9.91
C VAL A 566 -15.74 11.40 10.76
N SER A 567 -15.46 11.43 12.07
CA SER A 567 -15.70 10.29 12.95
C SER A 567 -16.00 10.67 14.39
N VAL A 568 -16.65 9.77 15.13
CA VAL A 568 -16.89 9.86 16.56
C VAL A 568 -16.57 8.52 17.20
N ASN A 569 -15.65 8.49 18.15
CA ASN A 569 -15.47 7.34 19.04
C ASN A 569 -16.53 7.39 20.13
N LEU A 570 -17.13 6.24 20.43
CA LEU A 570 -18.17 6.04 21.43
C LEU A 570 -17.67 5.05 22.47
N THR A 571 -18.00 5.30 23.73
CA THR A 571 -17.80 4.36 24.84
C THR A 571 -19.01 4.34 25.75
N TRP A 572 -19.26 3.22 26.41
CA TRP A 572 -20.35 3.08 27.40
C TRP A 572 -19.94 2.12 28.52
N SER A 573 -20.73 2.06 29.58
CA SER A 573 -20.56 1.05 30.63
C SER A 573 -21.20 -0.26 30.22
N ALA A 574 -20.57 -1.38 30.58
CA ALA A 574 -21.11 -2.70 30.29
C ALA A 574 -22.51 -2.87 30.90
N SER A 575 -23.43 -3.38 30.09
CA SER A 575 -24.73 -3.84 30.55
C SER A 575 -24.60 -5.16 31.30
N THR A 576 -25.57 -5.42 32.17
CA THR A 576 -25.75 -6.70 32.85
C THR A 576 -27.03 -7.35 32.40
N ASP A 577 -27.06 -8.66 32.45
CA ASP A 577 -28.21 -9.47 32.11
C ASP A 577 -28.24 -10.72 33.01
N ASN A 578 -29.40 -11.35 33.19
CA ASN A 578 -29.55 -12.57 33.99
C ASN A 578 -28.80 -13.77 33.41
N ILE A 579 -28.59 -13.81 32.09
CA ILE A 579 -27.93 -14.91 31.39
C ILE A 579 -26.64 -14.45 30.75
N GLY A 580 -26.63 -13.25 30.16
CA GLY A 580 -25.43 -12.61 29.66
C GLY A 580 -25.70 -11.64 28.51
N VAL A 581 -24.86 -10.62 28.41
CA VAL A 581 -24.92 -9.67 27.29
C VAL A 581 -24.10 -10.20 26.12
N TYR A 582 -24.75 -10.40 24.98
CA TYR A 582 -24.14 -10.89 23.73
C TYR A 582 -23.36 -9.80 23.00
N GLY A 583 -23.88 -8.57 23.03
CA GLY A 583 -23.29 -7.47 22.31
C GLY A 583 -24.11 -6.19 22.41
N TYR A 584 -23.75 -5.20 21.58
CA TYR A 584 -24.43 -3.92 21.56
C TYR A 584 -24.74 -3.47 20.13
N GLU A 585 -25.95 -2.96 19.93
CA GLU A 585 -26.40 -2.29 18.72
C GLU A 585 -26.21 -0.77 18.86
N VAL A 586 -25.48 -0.18 17.91
CA VAL A 586 -25.15 1.26 17.92
C VAL A 586 -26.01 1.96 16.87
N TYR A 587 -26.76 2.96 17.32
CA TYR A 587 -27.68 3.72 16.49
C TYR A 587 -27.18 5.16 16.32
N ARG A 588 -27.27 5.69 15.09
CA ARG A 588 -27.03 7.08 14.73
C ARG A 588 -28.32 7.69 14.20
N ASN A 589 -28.81 8.74 14.83
CA ASN A 589 -30.07 9.41 14.49
C ASN A 589 -31.26 8.44 14.42
N GLY A 590 -31.27 7.42 15.29
CA GLY A 590 -32.28 6.37 15.32
C GLY A 590 -32.07 5.23 14.32
N THR A 591 -31.08 5.30 13.43
CA THR A 591 -30.76 4.24 12.47
C THR A 591 -29.59 3.38 12.97
N LEU A 592 -29.72 2.06 12.93
CA LEU A 592 -28.65 1.13 13.26
C LEU A 592 -27.46 1.33 12.30
N ILE A 593 -26.26 1.58 12.84
CA ILE A 593 -25.04 1.77 12.04
C ILE A 593 -23.97 0.70 12.26
N GLY A 594 -24.12 -0.11 13.31
CA GLY A 594 -23.18 -1.19 13.59
C GLY A 594 -23.57 -1.96 14.83
N THR A 595 -22.92 -3.11 14.99
CA THR A 595 -23.03 -3.94 16.19
C THR A 595 -21.64 -4.28 16.71
N THR A 596 -21.53 -4.47 18.01
CA THR A 596 -20.34 -5.02 18.66
C THR A 596 -20.71 -6.40 19.20
N THR A 597 -19.80 -7.37 19.07
CA THR A 597 -19.97 -8.73 19.60
C THR A 597 -18.95 -9.00 20.70
N GLY A 598 -19.32 -9.84 21.66
CA GLY A 598 -18.45 -10.24 22.78
C GLY A 598 -18.75 -9.49 24.07
N VAL A 599 -18.70 -10.24 25.18
CA VAL A 599 -18.90 -9.72 26.54
C VAL A 599 -17.80 -8.69 26.85
N GLY A 600 -18.18 -7.42 27.02
CA GLY A 600 -17.25 -6.34 27.36
C GLY A 600 -16.87 -5.38 26.22
N SER A 601 -17.33 -5.63 24.99
CA SER A 601 -17.15 -4.73 23.84
C SER A 601 -17.95 -3.44 24.01
N THR A 602 -17.35 -2.49 24.73
CA THR A 602 -18.01 -1.27 25.25
C THR A 602 -17.56 0.01 24.53
N ALA A 603 -17.04 -0.15 23.31
CA ALA A 603 -16.57 0.94 22.48
C ALA A 603 -16.94 0.71 21.01
N TYR A 604 -17.15 1.79 20.26
CA TYR A 604 -17.43 1.75 18.83
C TYR A 604 -17.01 3.06 18.15
N THR A 605 -16.40 2.97 16.97
CA THR A 605 -16.03 4.15 16.16
C THR A 605 -17.03 4.34 15.03
N ALA A 606 -17.84 5.40 15.12
CA ALA A 606 -18.73 5.83 14.04
C ALA A 606 -17.94 6.68 13.05
N ALA A 607 -17.51 6.10 11.93
CA ALA A 607 -16.78 6.78 10.85
C ALA A 607 -17.69 7.27 9.71
N GLY A 608 -17.11 7.96 8.72
CA GLY A 608 -17.83 8.44 7.53
C GLY A 608 -18.90 9.49 7.82
N LEU A 609 -18.70 10.28 8.87
CA LEU A 609 -19.58 11.37 9.27
C LEU A 609 -19.27 12.64 8.47
N THR A 610 -20.24 13.55 8.38
CA THR A 610 -20.07 14.85 7.75
C THR A 610 -19.51 15.84 8.76
N PRO A 611 -18.52 16.67 8.39
CA PRO A 611 -18.00 17.72 9.27
C PRO A 611 -19.05 18.72 9.74
N SER A 612 -18.81 19.33 10.91
CA SER A 612 -19.71 20.29 11.57
C SER A 612 -21.18 19.85 11.69
N THR A 613 -21.43 18.54 11.68
CA THR A 613 -22.80 17.99 11.64
C THR A 613 -23.15 17.39 12.99
N ALA A 614 -24.32 17.76 13.51
CA ALA A 614 -24.83 17.20 14.75
C ALA A 614 -25.38 15.79 14.50
N TYR A 615 -24.91 14.83 15.30
CA TYR A 615 -25.41 13.47 15.35
C TYR A 615 -25.91 13.16 16.75
N SER A 616 -26.92 12.30 16.82
CA SER A 616 -27.37 11.68 18.06
C SER A 616 -27.00 10.20 18.02
N PHE A 617 -26.39 9.70 19.10
CA PHE A 617 -26.07 8.29 19.26
C PHE A 617 -26.81 7.70 20.44
N THR A 618 -27.29 6.47 20.26
CA THR A 618 -27.82 5.62 21.34
C THR A 618 -27.31 4.21 21.15
N VAL A 619 -27.12 3.48 22.24
CA VAL A 619 -26.68 2.10 22.22
C VAL A 619 -27.71 1.24 22.94
N LYS A 620 -28.00 0.06 22.39
CA LYS A 620 -28.82 -0.96 23.05
C LYS A 620 -27.97 -2.21 23.26
N ALA A 621 -27.92 -2.72 24.48
CA ALA A 621 -27.42 -4.07 24.73
C ALA A 621 -28.41 -5.11 24.18
N LYS A 622 -27.85 -6.21 23.71
CA LYS A 622 -28.54 -7.39 23.19
C LYS A 622 -28.00 -8.62 23.90
N ASP A 623 -28.87 -9.55 24.27
CA ASP A 623 -28.47 -10.88 24.77
C ASP A 623 -28.41 -11.92 23.65
N ALA A 624 -28.07 -13.16 24.00
CA ALA A 624 -27.96 -14.27 23.04
C ALA A 624 -29.33 -14.75 22.51
N ALA A 625 -30.42 -14.46 23.22
CA ALA A 625 -31.79 -14.75 22.78
C ALA A 625 -32.35 -13.67 21.84
N GLY A 626 -31.64 -12.55 21.70
CA GLY A 626 -32.00 -11.43 20.86
C GLY A 626 -32.90 -10.39 21.53
N ASN A 627 -33.10 -10.44 22.85
CA ASN A 627 -33.82 -9.38 23.54
C ASN A 627 -32.96 -8.12 23.55
N LEU A 628 -33.60 -6.98 23.26
CA LEU A 628 -32.95 -5.67 23.26
C LEU A 628 -33.34 -4.92 24.51
N SER A 629 -32.32 -4.42 25.20
CA SER A 629 -32.49 -3.44 26.28
C SER A 629 -33.19 -2.16 25.79
N ALA A 630 -33.67 -1.36 26.75
CA ALA A 630 -33.97 0.04 26.47
C ALA A 630 -32.68 0.77 25.99
N ALA A 631 -32.86 1.81 25.17
CA ALA A 631 -31.72 2.61 24.71
C ALA A 631 -30.98 3.24 25.88
N SER A 632 -29.66 3.38 25.72
CA SER A 632 -28.82 4.22 26.58
C SER A 632 -29.30 5.67 26.63
N ASN A 633 -28.62 6.51 27.43
CA ASN A 633 -28.73 7.94 27.25
C ASN A 633 -28.39 8.34 25.80
N THR A 634 -29.06 9.36 25.27
CA THR A 634 -28.74 9.91 23.95
C THR A 634 -27.51 10.79 24.06
N LEU A 635 -26.46 10.46 23.31
CA LEU A 635 -25.28 11.31 23.14
C LEU A 635 -25.50 12.21 21.92
N ASN A 636 -25.73 13.49 22.15
CA ASN A 636 -25.74 14.50 21.09
C ASN A 636 -24.33 15.05 20.91
N ILE A 637 -23.77 14.92 19.72
CA ILE A 637 -22.40 15.32 19.43
C ILE A 637 -22.29 15.86 18.01
N THR A 638 -21.65 17.02 17.88
CA THR A 638 -21.31 17.61 16.58
C THR A 638 -19.89 17.23 16.23
N THR A 639 -19.66 16.64 15.05
CA THR A 639 -18.30 16.44 14.52
C THR A 639 -17.53 17.75 14.45
N ASN A 640 -16.20 17.68 14.43
CA ASN A 640 -15.39 18.89 14.33
C ASN A 640 -15.63 19.59 12.97
N ALA A 641 -15.26 20.86 12.90
CA ALA A 641 -15.11 21.50 11.60
C ALA A 641 -14.03 20.76 10.80
N PRO A 642 -14.16 20.70 9.45
CA PRO A 642 -13.07 20.18 8.63
C PRO A 642 -11.83 21.01 8.90
N ASP A 643 -10.67 20.36 8.99
CA ASP A 643 -9.43 21.10 9.10
C ASP A 643 -9.10 21.71 7.73
N THR A 644 -9.17 23.03 7.64
CA THR A 644 -8.82 23.78 6.43
C THR A 644 -7.51 24.54 6.60
N THR A 645 -6.87 24.43 7.75
CA THR A 645 -5.65 25.18 8.05
C THR A 645 -4.47 24.32 7.64
N ALA A 646 -3.63 24.85 6.75
CA ALA A 646 -2.41 24.14 6.39
C ALA A 646 -1.34 24.27 7.48
N PRO A 647 -0.46 23.26 7.63
CA PRO A 647 0.69 23.36 8.51
C PRO A 647 1.56 24.60 8.24
N SER A 648 2.29 25.05 9.26
CA SER A 648 3.31 26.08 9.09
C SER A 648 4.38 25.60 8.10
N VAL A 649 4.88 26.53 7.29
CA VAL A 649 5.95 26.23 6.31
C VAL A 649 7.18 25.67 7.02
N PRO A 650 7.74 24.53 6.56
CA PRO A 650 9.02 24.03 7.05
C PRO A 650 10.11 25.09 6.91
N ALA A 651 10.75 25.45 8.03
CA ALA A 651 11.79 26.46 8.08
C ALA A 651 13.19 25.82 8.12
N ASN A 652 14.24 26.63 7.89
CA ASN A 652 15.64 26.21 8.02
C ASN A 652 16.01 24.97 7.18
N LEU A 653 15.45 24.87 5.96
CA LEU A 653 15.87 23.84 5.01
C LEU A 653 17.37 24.01 4.72
N ALA A 654 18.16 23.02 5.09
CA ALA A 654 19.60 23.01 4.96
C ALA A 654 20.07 21.67 4.39
N SER A 655 21.28 21.66 3.83
CA SER A 655 21.95 20.45 3.37
C SER A 655 23.15 20.20 4.25
N PRO A 656 23.05 19.37 5.31
CA PRO A 656 24.19 19.07 6.16
C PRO A 656 25.33 18.37 5.40
N SER A 657 25.02 17.62 4.34
CA SER A 657 26.01 16.96 3.50
C SER A 657 25.44 16.65 2.12
N HIS A 658 26.32 16.55 1.13
CA HIS A 658 25.99 16.10 -0.22
C HIS A 658 27.18 15.37 -0.83
N THR A 659 26.89 14.48 -1.78
CA THR A 659 27.86 13.68 -2.53
C THR A 659 27.73 14.01 -4.01
N ASP A 660 28.39 13.24 -4.86
CA ASP A 660 28.22 13.31 -6.30
C ASP A 660 26.85 12.78 -6.77
N VAL A 661 26.21 11.89 -5.98
CA VAL A 661 24.92 11.27 -6.35
C VAL A 661 23.82 11.41 -5.31
N SER A 662 24.05 12.18 -4.24
CA SER A 662 23.04 12.39 -3.19
C SER A 662 23.14 13.74 -2.50
N VAL A 663 22.03 14.19 -1.93
CA VAL A 663 21.93 15.38 -1.07
C VAL A 663 21.14 15.01 0.17
N SER A 664 21.73 15.20 1.34
CA SER A 664 21.03 15.08 2.62
C SER A 664 20.38 16.42 2.94
N LEU A 665 19.12 16.40 3.38
CA LEU A 665 18.34 17.58 3.71
C LEU A 665 17.88 17.50 5.16
N THR A 666 17.90 18.63 5.86
CA THR A 666 17.31 18.82 7.19
C THR A 666 16.47 20.08 7.21
N TRP A 667 15.44 20.11 8.05
CA TRP A 667 14.61 21.29 8.27
C TRP A 667 14.13 21.34 9.72
N SER A 668 13.49 22.45 10.09
CA SER A 668 12.82 22.60 11.38
C SER A 668 11.39 22.06 11.34
N GLN A 669 10.98 21.50 12.46
CA GLN A 669 9.64 20.93 12.65
C GLN A 669 8.54 21.98 12.41
N SER A 670 7.57 21.63 11.58
CA SER A 670 6.35 22.40 11.37
C SER A 670 5.32 22.15 12.47
N THR A 671 4.46 23.14 12.68
CA THR A 671 3.34 23.09 13.63
C THR A 671 2.03 23.26 12.89
N ASP A 672 0.95 22.72 13.45
CA ASP A 672 -0.39 22.79 12.90
C ASP A 672 -1.41 22.73 14.05
N ASN A 673 -2.64 23.21 13.84
CA ASN A 673 -3.70 23.20 14.86
C ASN A 673 -4.21 21.80 15.21
N LEU A 674 -4.20 20.83 14.29
CA LEU A 674 -4.55 19.42 14.57
C LEU A 674 -3.38 18.45 14.35
N GLY A 675 -2.25 18.95 13.85
CA GLY A 675 -0.96 18.29 13.93
C GLY A 675 -0.41 17.87 12.57
N VAL A 676 0.93 17.84 12.47
CA VAL A 676 1.64 17.49 11.25
C VAL A 676 1.91 15.99 11.20
N THR A 677 1.52 15.34 10.10
CA THR A 677 1.67 13.90 9.89
C THR A 677 2.91 13.53 9.08
N GLY A 678 3.55 14.49 8.43
CA GLY A 678 4.80 14.26 7.70
C GLY A 678 5.22 15.42 6.82
N TYR A 679 6.17 15.16 5.91
CA TYR A 679 6.69 16.14 4.97
C TYR A 679 6.82 15.56 3.56
N GLU A 680 6.69 16.42 2.56
CA GLU A 680 6.92 16.14 1.15
C GLU A 680 8.12 16.94 0.66
N ILE A 681 9.11 16.25 0.10
CA ILE A 681 10.36 16.83 -0.36
C ILE A 681 10.32 16.87 -1.88
N TYR A 682 10.53 18.04 -2.46
CA TYR A 682 10.48 18.26 -3.90
C TYR A 682 11.85 18.65 -4.45
N ARG A 683 12.23 18.07 -5.59
CA ARG A 683 13.41 18.39 -6.39
C ARG A 683 12.98 19.02 -7.71
N GLY A 684 13.25 20.31 -7.90
CA GLY A 684 12.83 21.03 -9.11
C GLY A 684 11.32 21.01 -9.36
N GLY A 685 10.52 20.94 -8.29
CA GLY A 685 9.05 20.82 -8.35
C GLY A 685 8.51 19.39 -8.49
N VAL A 686 9.36 18.38 -8.68
CA VAL A 686 8.98 16.96 -8.71
C VAL A 686 9.14 16.35 -7.31
N LEU A 687 8.17 15.54 -6.87
CA LEU A 687 8.25 14.86 -5.58
C LEU A 687 9.46 13.90 -5.56
N ALA A 688 10.40 14.15 -4.66
CA ALA A 688 11.64 13.40 -4.50
C ALA A 688 11.60 12.42 -3.32
N GLY A 689 10.66 12.59 -2.40
CA GLY A 689 10.41 11.67 -1.29
C GLY A 689 9.45 12.23 -0.26
N THR A 690 9.09 11.41 0.73
CA THR A 690 8.22 11.80 1.85
C THR A 690 8.76 11.27 3.17
N THR A 691 8.39 11.93 4.26
CA THR A 691 8.62 11.43 5.62
C THR A 691 7.30 11.30 6.37
N THR A 692 7.28 10.43 7.38
CA THR A 692 6.12 10.19 8.25
C THR A 692 6.46 10.55 9.68
N GLY A 693 5.55 11.25 10.36
CA GLY A 693 5.71 11.71 11.74
C GLY A 693 6.27 13.14 11.84
N VAL A 694 5.79 13.87 12.84
CA VAL A 694 6.10 15.28 13.09
C VAL A 694 7.61 15.54 13.28
N GLY A 695 8.33 14.58 13.88
CA GLY A 695 9.76 14.66 14.19
C GLY A 695 10.70 14.21 13.07
N SER A 696 10.17 13.74 11.93
CA SER A 696 10.95 13.25 10.80
C SER A 696 11.39 14.39 9.90
N THR A 697 12.31 15.22 10.39
CA THR A 697 12.73 16.49 9.78
C THR A 697 14.03 16.40 8.97
N SER A 698 14.31 15.22 8.39
CA SER A 698 15.43 14.98 7.49
C SER A 698 15.10 13.93 6.44
N LEU A 699 15.74 14.05 5.27
CA LEU A 699 15.67 13.06 4.18
C LEU A 699 16.92 13.17 3.31
N THR A 700 17.49 12.03 2.90
CA THR A 700 18.55 12.00 1.87
C THR A 700 17.94 11.64 0.52
N VAL A 701 18.10 12.54 -0.46
CA VAL A 701 17.71 12.32 -1.85
C VAL A 701 18.90 11.73 -2.60
N THR A 702 18.75 10.53 -3.16
CA THR A 702 19.81 9.78 -3.88
C THR A 702 19.54 9.73 -5.39
N GLY A 703 20.45 9.13 -6.16
CA GLY A 703 20.31 8.97 -7.61
C GLY A 703 20.45 10.29 -8.39
N LEU A 704 21.17 11.25 -7.84
CA LEU A 704 21.43 12.54 -8.47
C LEU A 704 22.61 12.45 -9.44
N THR A 705 22.63 13.35 -10.42
CA THR A 705 23.73 13.48 -11.37
C THR A 705 24.86 14.28 -10.73
N PRO A 706 26.13 13.87 -10.84
CA PRO A 706 27.27 14.65 -10.37
C PRO A 706 27.36 16.04 -11.01
N SER A 707 28.03 16.97 -10.32
CA SER A 707 28.25 18.35 -10.75
C SER A 707 26.97 19.10 -11.16
N THR A 708 25.81 18.71 -10.63
CA THR A 708 24.52 19.22 -11.08
C THR A 708 23.85 19.98 -9.94
N ALA A 709 23.45 21.23 -10.22
CA ALA A 709 22.69 22.04 -9.28
C ALA A 709 21.25 21.53 -9.19
N TYR A 710 20.83 21.14 -7.99
CA TYR A 710 19.46 20.76 -7.68
C TYR A 710 18.83 21.75 -6.71
N SER A 711 17.58 22.11 -6.98
CA SER A 711 16.78 22.95 -6.08
C SER A 711 15.81 22.08 -5.30
N PHE A 712 15.89 22.13 -3.97
CA PHE A 712 15.02 21.39 -3.07
C PHE A 712 14.06 22.31 -2.32
N THR A 713 12.83 21.86 -2.13
CA THR A 713 11.84 22.49 -1.24
C THR A 713 11.13 21.42 -0.42
N VAL A 714 10.63 21.80 0.75
CA VAL A 714 9.89 20.90 1.62
C VAL A 714 8.53 21.51 1.95
N LYS A 715 7.48 20.69 1.93
CA LYS A 715 6.14 21.02 2.43
C LYS A 715 5.80 20.13 3.60
N ALA A 716 5.12 20.67 4.61
CA ALA A 716 4.53 19.87 5.68
C ALA A 716 3.11 19.46 5.30
N LYS A 717 2.67 18.29 5.76
CA LYS A 717 1.31 17.77 5.58
C LYS A 717 0.67 17.44 6.93
N ASP A 718 -0.61 17.71 7.08
CA ASP A 718 -1.41 17.31 8.25
C ASP A 718 -2.21 16.02 8.00
N ALA A 719 -3.12 15.67 8.92
CA ALA A 719 -3.98 14.50 8.79
C ALA A 719 -5.17 14.71 7.85
N ALA A 720 -5.54 15.96 7.56
CA ALA A 720 -6.61 16.33 6.61
C ALA A 720 -6.11 16.43 5.16
N GLY A 721 -4.80 16.32 4.94
CA GLY A 721 -4.17 16.42 3.63
C GLY A 721 -3.86 17.85 3.22
N ASN A 722 -3.97 18.84 4.11
CA ASN A 722 -3.55 20.20 3.81
C ASN A 722 -2.03 20.26 3.73
N LEU A 723 -1.53 20.87 2.66
CA LEU A 723 -0.10 21.10 2.46
C LEU A 723 0.25 22.53 2.83
N SER A 724 1.34 22.70 3.58
CA SER A 724 1.95 24.02 3.76
C SER A 724 2.38 24.61 2.42
N ALA A 725 2.60 25.93 2.38
CA ALA A 725 3.43 26.48 1.33
C ALA A 725 4.84 25.83 1.37
N ALA A 726 5.51 25.80 0.21
CA ALA A 726 6.86 25.27 0.13
C ALA A 726 7.83 26.12 0.96
N SER A 727 8.81 25.48 1.59
CA SER A 727 9.95 26.15 2.19
C SER A 727 10.67 27.03 1.16
N SER A 728 11.53 27.94 1.63
CA SER A 728 12.52 28.55 0.76
C SER A 728 13.32 27.46 0.03
N ALA A 729 13.55 27.67 -1.26
CA ALA A 729 14.30 26.73 -2.08
C ALA A 729 15.77 26.69 -1.64
N LEU A 730 16.30 25.49 -1.45
CA LEU A 730 17.70 25.24 -1.20
C LEU A 730 18.35 24.71 -2.49
N SER A 731 19.28 25.49 -3.05
CA SER A 731 20.09 25.03 -4.18
C SER A 731 21.34 24.31 -3.67
N VAL A 732 21.51 23.05 -4.04
CA VAL A 732 22.68 22.23 -3.71
C VAL A 732 23.25 21.67 -5.01
N THR A 733 24.52 21.94 -5.28
CA THR A 733 25.24 21.33 -6.40
C THR A 733 25.91 20.07 -5.90
N THR A 734 25.57 18.92 -6.47
CA THR A 734 26.26 17.66 -6.18
C THR A 734 27.75 17.78 -6.52
N ASN A 735 28.58 17.02 -5.81
CA ASN A 735 30.02 17.02 -6.06
C ASN A 735 30.34 16.51 -7.47
N ALA A 736 31.54 16.81 -7.94
CA ALA A 736 32.08 16.16 -9.13
C ALA A 736 32.11 14.63 -8.95
N PRO A 737 31.99 13.85 -10.04
CA PRO A 737 31.96 12.39 -9.97
C PRO A 737 33.05 11.85 -9.04
N ALA A 738 32.65 11.01 -8.08
CA ALA A 738 33.57 10.37 -7.17
C ALA A 738 34.45 9.38 -7.94
N VAL A 739 35.77 9.61 -7.93
CA VAL A 739 36.73 8.57 -8.30
C VAL A 739 37.04 7.79 -7.05
N ASN A 740 36.49 6.58 -6.94
CA ASN A 740 36.76 5.69 -5.82
C ASN A 740 38.10 4.99 -5.99
N THR A 741 38.96 5.14 -5.00
CA THR A 741 40.23 4.42 -4.88
C THR A 741 40.13 3.50 -3.67
N TYR A 742 40.22 2.18 -3.87
CA TYR A 742 40.25 1.26 -2.73
C TYR A 742 41.52 1.48 -1.92
N ILE A 743 41.40 1.48 -0.59
CA ILE A 743 42.57 1.70 0.27
C ILE A 743 43.58 0.53 0.16
N SER A 744 43.13 -0.64 -0.29
CA SER A 744 43.99 -1.77 -0.63
C SER A 744 44.86 -1.51 -1.87
N ASP A 745 44.43 -0.64 -2.79
CA ASP A 745 45.23 -0.24 -3.95
C ASP A 745 46.25 0.86 -3.60
N LEU A 746 46.08 1.52 -2.45
CA LEU A 746 46.99 2.56 -1.97
C LEU A 746 48.15 2.00 -1.15
N THR A 747 49.28 2.67 -1.20
CA THR A 747 50.41 2.39 -0.29
C THR A 747 50.15 3.08 1.04
N TRP A 748 49.98 2.32 2.11
CA TRP A 748 49.97 2.87 3.47
C TRP A 748 51.36 3.40 3.84
N SER A 749 51.39 4.41 4.71
CA SER A 749 52.62 4.95 5.29
C SER A 749 53.18 4.06 6.41
N SER A 750 52.30 3.41 7.17
CA SER A 750 52.62 2.38 8.14
C SER A 750 51.42 1.43 8.28
N ALA A 751 51.70 0.17 8.58
CA ALA A 751 50.70 -0.82 8.92
C ALA A 751 51.31 -1.76 9.96
N THR A 752 50.68 -1.85 11.12
CA THR A 752 51.02 -2.78 12.20
C THR A 752 49.80 -3.63 12.53
N THR A 753 50.03 -4.85 13.01
CA THR A 753 48.98 -5.77 13.45
C THR A 753 49.50 -6.54 14.66
N GLY A 754 48.62 -6.92 15.58
CA GLY A 754 49.00 -7.63 16.81
C GLY A 754 49.45 -9.06 16.54
N TRP A 755 48.89 -9.66 15.49
CA TRP A 755 49.21 -11.00 15.03
C TRP A 755 49.04 -11.10 13.50
N GLY A 756 49.78 -12.00 12.85
CA GLY A 756 49.72 -12.17 11.39
C GLY A 756 50.31 -11.00 10.60
N ASN A 757 49.71 -10.69 9.45
CA ASN A 757 50.09 -9.58 8.58
C ASN A 757 48.85 -8.79 8.18
N VAL A 758 48.97 -7.49 7.97
CA VAL A 758 47.90 -6.71 7.32
C VAL A 758 47.81 -7.13 5.86
N GLN A 759 46.66 -7.63 5.44
CA GLN A 759 46.43 -8.20 4.12
C GLN A 759 45.56 -7.27 3.26
N LYS A 760 45.94 -7.12 2.00
CA LYS A 760 45.17 -6.36 1.00
C LYS A 760 44.24 -7.30 0.25
N ASP A 761 42.96 -6.95 0.18
CA ASP A 761 41.90 -7.68 -0.51
C ASP A 761 41.71 -9.13 -0.03
N LYS A 762 42.21 -9.42 1.18
CA LYS A 762 42.17 -10.73 1.82
C LYS A 762 42.03 -10.56 3.32
N SER A 763 41.43 -11.56 3.98
CA SER A 763 41.41 -11.69 5.44
C SER A 763 42.84 -11.84 6.00
N ASN A 764 43.02 -11.70 7.31
CA ASN A 764 44.33 -11.87 7.96
C ASN A 764 44.95 -13.27 7.74
N GLU A 765 44.14 -14.31 7.50
CA GLU A 765 44.61 -15.64 7.08
C GLU A 765 44.74 -15.83 5.56
N SER A 766 44.75 -14.74 4.78
CA SER A 766 44.84 -14.77 3.31
C SER A 766 43.62 -15.39 2.61
N ARG A 767 42.44 -15.40 3.24
CA ARG A 767 41.18 -15.86 2.64
C ARG A 767 40.40 -14.69 2.03
N THR A 768 39.26 -14.97 1.40
CA THR A 768 38.36 -13.91 0.93
C THR A 768 37.69 -13.26 2.13
N ILE A 769 37.71 -11.92 2.18
CA ILE A 769 37.04 -11.13 3.23
C ILE A 769 35.55 -11.46 3.21
N THR A 770 35.03 -11.94 4.34
CA THR A 770 33.62 -12.33 4.46
C THR A 770 33.07 -11.85 5.78
N LEU A 771 31.97 -11.07 5.74
CA LEU A 771 31.31 -10.52 6.93
C LEU A 771 29.82 -10.88 6.93
N ASN A 772 29.35 -11.60 7.95
CA ASN A 772 27.97 -12.04 8.11
C ASN A 772 27.37 -12.69 6.83
N GLY A 773 28.17 -13.53 6.17
CA GLY A 773 27.83 -14.26 4.95
C GLY A 773 28.03 -13.49 3.64
N VAL A 774 28.45 -12.22 3.70
CA VAL A 774 28.70 -11.40 2.50
C VAL A 774 30.18 -11.39 2.16
N THR A 775 30.52 -11.73 0.91
CA THR A 775 31.91 -11.75 0.42
C THR A 775 32.30 -10.43 -0.23
N TYR A 776 33.53 -9.98 0.01
CA TYR A 776 34.07 -8.73 -0.53
C TYR A 776 35.34 -8.97 -1.34
N ALA A 777 35.38 -8.41 -2.55
CA ALA A 777 36.54 -8.50 -3.43
C ALA A 777 37.66 -7.53 -3.06
N LYS A 778 37.34 -6.46 -2.32
CA LYS A 778 38.27 -5.38 -1.96
C LYS A 778 38.15 -5.06 -0.48
N GLY A 779 39.26 -4.71 0.18
CA GLY A 779 39.29 -4.35 1.59
C GLY A 779 40.64 -4.59 2.25
N ILE A 780 40.71 -4.43 3.57
CA ILE A 780 41.91 -4.72 4.36
C ILE A 780 41.55 -5.68 5.49
N GLY A 781 42.16 -6.87 5.50
CA GLY A 781 42.08 -7.80 6.62
C GLY A 781 43.24 -7.60 7.59
N THR A 782 42.95 -7.65 8.90
CA THR A 782 43.92 -7.40 9.96
C THR A 782 43.55 -8.14 11.26
N HIS A 783 44.34 -7.95 12.32
CA HIS A 783 44.11 -8.53 13.64
C HIS A 783 44.36 -7.49 14.74
N ALA A 784 43.54 -7.46 15.79
CA ALA A 784 43.77 -6.55 16.92
C ALA A 784 45.09 -6.87 17.68
N ASN A 785 45.87 -5.91 18.18
CA ASN A 785 45.78 -4.48 17.99
C ASN A 785 46.47 -4.09 16.68
N SER A 786 45.77 -3.42 15.77
CA SER A 786 46.34 -2.94 14.51
C SER A 786 46.23 -1.43 14.37
N GLU A 787 47.22 -0.83 13.70
CA GLU A 787 47.18 0.56 13.25
C GLU A 787 47.65 0.64 11.80
N ILE A 788 46.79 1.16 10.92
CA ILE A 788 47.07 1.29 9.50
C ILE A 788 46.90 2.75 9.11
N THR A 789 47.98 3.39 8.70
CA THR A 789 48.03 4.84 8.46
C THR A 789 48.26 5.15 6.99
N TYR A 790 47.39 5.95 6.38
CA TYR A 790 47.49 6.45 5.03
C TYR A 790 47.74 7.96 5.02
N ASN A 791 48.70 8.40 4.21
CA ASN A 791 48.91 9.81 3.91
C ASN A 791 47.97 10.21 2.79
N LEU A 792 46.90 10.93 3.13
CA LEU A 792 45.90 11.41 2.19
C LEU A 792 46.32 12.74 1.55
N ASN A 793 47.12 13.54 2.26
CA ASN A 793 47.59 14.88 1.83
C ASN A 793 46.44 15.81 1.38
N GLY A 794 45.23 15.65 1.93
CA GLY A 794 44.05 16.43 1.58
C GLY A 794 43.42 16.09 0.21
N ASN A 795 43.86 15.03 -0.47
CA ASN A 795 43.43 14.73 -1.84
C ASN A 795 42.05 14.05 -1.96
N TYR A 796 41.49 13.60 -0.84
CA TYR A 796 40.24 12.85 -0.77
C TYR A 796 39.23 13.62 0.06
N TYR A 797 37.94 13.40 -0.22
CA TYR A 797 36.84 14.03 0.52
C TYR A 797 35.93 13.02 1.23
N ARG A 798 36.08 11.72 0.95
CA ARG A 798 35.23 10.69 1.58
C ARG A 798 36.00 9.41 1.86
N PHE A 799 35.76 8.79 3.02
CA PHE A 799 36.18 7.43 3.36
C PHE A 799 34.95 6.56 3.64
N GLN A 800 34.89 5.37 3.03
CA GLN A 800 33.80 4.40 3.24
C GLN A 800 34.37 3.01 3.51
N SER A 801 33.74 2.22 4.38
CA SER A 801 34.08 0.82 4.66
C SER A 801 32.91 0.09 5.30
N ASP A 802 32.73 -1.18 5.00
CA ASP A 802 31.98 -2.11 5.86
C ASP A 802 32.97 -2.70 6.87
N ILE A 803 32.54 -2.93 8.11
CA ILE A 803 33.40 -3.42 9.19
C ILE A 803 32.75 -4.56 9.98
N GLY A 804 33.59 -5.48 10.44
CA GLY A 804 33.18 -6.61 11.28
C GLY A 804 34.32 -7.57 11.55
N VAL A 805 34.04 -8.56 12.41
CA VAL A 805 34.91 -9.72 12.61
C VAL A 805 34.73 -10.65 11.41
N ASP A 806 35.83 -11.13 10.83
CA ASP A 806 35.78 -12.03 9.66
C ASP A 806 35.00 -13.32 10.00
N ASP A 807 34.20 -13.81 9.07
CA ASP A 807 33.42 -15.03 9.23
C ASP A 807 34.29 -16.29 9.41
N GLU A 808 35.57 -16.25 9.03
CA GLU A 808 36.53 -17.33 9.27
C GLU A 808 36.67 -17.65 10.76
N VAL A 809 36.28 -16.70 11.63
CA VAL A 809 36.31 -16.81 13.07
C VAL A 809 35.02 -17.41 13.67
N LEU A 810 33.92 -17.48 12.92
CA LEU A 810 32.62 -17.97 13.43
C LEU A 810 32.66 -19.41 13.99
N ALA A 811 33.66 -20.21 13.60
CA ALA A 811 33.86 -21.56 14.14
C ALA A 811 34.37 -21.57 15.60
N VAL A 812 34.87 -20.44 16.11
CA VAL A 812 35.48 -20.27 17.44
C VAL A 812 35.08 -18.89 17.98
N ASN A 813 33.89 -18.83 18.58
CA ASN A 813 33.11 -17.63 18.88
C ASN A 813 33.68 -16.72 20.02
N ASN A 814 34.96 -16.33 19.96
CA ASN A 814 35.69 -15.77 21.10
C ASN A 814 36.49 -14.48 20.84
N GLY A 815 36.48 -13.88 19.64
CA GLY A 815 37.19 -12.61 19.37
C GLY A 815 36.27 -11.40 19.51
N THR A 816 36.69 -10.37 20.23
CA THR A 816 35.97 -9.10 20.33
C THR A 816 36.88 -7.90 20.04
N VAL A 817 36.45 -7.09 19.07
CA VAL A 817 37.25 -5.97 18.55
C VAL A 817 36.50 -4.65 18.65
N THR A 818 37.26 -3.56 18.61
CA THR A 818 36.77 -2.21 18.37
C THR A 818 37.42 -1.66 17.11
N PHE A 819 36.66 -0.97 16.27
CA PHE A 819 37.15 -0.25 15.10
C PHE A 819 37.12 1.25 15.40
N GLU A 820 38.24 1.91 15.21
CA GLU A 820 38.34 3.35 15.31
C GLU A 820 38.90 3.94 14.02
N VAL A 821 38.36 5.09 13.61
CA VAL A 821 38.91 5.89 12.50
C VAL A 821 39.38 7.22 13.06
N TRP A 822 40.64 7.56 12.80
CA TRP A 822 41.27 8.79 13.23
C TRP A 822 41.66 9.64 12.00
N LEU A 823 41.28 10.92 12.03
CA LEU A 823 41.54 11.90 10.99
C LEU A 823 42.44 12.99 11.57
N ASP A 824 43.66 13.12 11.06
CA ASP A 824 44.68 14.07 11.56
C ASP A 824 44.89 14.04 13.09
N GLY A 825 44.80 12.83 13.67
CA GLY A 825 44.97 12.62 15.12
C GLY A 825 43.71 12.83 15.96
N VAL A 826 42.56 13.13 15.35
CA VAL A 826 41.25 13.22 16.03
C VAL A 826 40.42 11.98 15.73
N LYS A 827 39.87 11.32 16.77
CA LYS A 827 38.98 10.16 16.60
C LYS A 827 37.65 10.63 15.99
N ALA A 828 37.36 10.16 14.78
CA ALA A 828 36.16 10.50 14.01
C ALA A 828 35.07 9.42 14.06
N TYR A 829 35.45 8.17 14.34
CA TYR A 829 34.53 7.06 14.45
C TYR A 829 35.02 6.04 15.49
N ASP A 830 34.06 5.40 16.16
CA ASP A 830 34.24 4.32 17.12
C ASP A 830 33.06 3.35 16.96
N SER A 831 33.34 2.08 16.68
CA SER A 831 32.28 1.09 16.47
C SER A 831 31.61 0.65 17.76
N GLY A 832 32.20 0.91 18.92
CA GLY A 832 32.00 0.10 20.12
C GLY A 832 32.45 -1.36 19.90
N ILE A 833 32.14 -2.22 20.85
CA ILE A 833 32.53 -3.64 20.81
C ILE A 833 31.80 -4.35 19.66
N MET A 834 32.54 -5.12 18.86
CA MET A 834 32.04 -5.98 17.80
C MET A 834 32.57 -7.39 17.96
N ASN A 835 31.74 -8.38 17.66
CA ASN A 835 32.07 -9.80 17.63
C ASN A 835 31.47 -10.45 16.38
N ALA A 836 31.71 -11.75 16.18
CA ALA A 836 31.25 -12.48 14.99
C ALA A 836 29.71 -12.54 14.84
N SER A 837 28.94 -12.33 15.91
CA SER A 837 27.46 -12.23 15.85
C SER A 837 26.94 -10.81 15.65
N THR A 838 27.82 -9.81 15.69
CA THR A 838 27.43 -8.42 15.50
C THR A 838 27.17 -8.16 14.02
N ALA A 839 25.98 -7.64 13.71
CA ALA A 839 25.66 -7.24 12.34
C ALA A 839 26.72 -6.27 11.79
N THR A 840 27.12 -6.50 10.53
CA THR A 840 28.08 -5.67 9.80
C THR A 840 27.66 -4.19 9.89
N LYS A 841 28.60 -3.32 10.26
CA LYS A 841 28.37 -1.87 10.30
C LYS A 841 29.04 -1.22 9.09
N SER A 842 28.41 -0.20 8.53
CA SER A 842 28.99 0.61 7.45
C SER A 842 29.45 1.96 7.97
N ILE A 843 30.63 2.37 7.53
CA ILE A 843 31.28 3.65 7.80
C ILE A 843 31.19 4.51 6.54
N ASP A 844 30.85 5.78 6.73
CA ASP A 844 30.81 6.80 5.69
C ASP A 844 31.21 8.16 6.30
N LEU A 845 32.47 8.55 6.10
CA LEU A 845 33.07 9.72 6.75
C LEU A 845 33.53 10.74 5.71
N ASP A 846 33.30 12.03 6.01
CA ASP A 846 33.94 13.14 5.32
C ASP A 846 35.41 13.22 5.74
N VAL A 847 36.32 13.17 4.76
CA VAL A 847 37.77 13.31 4.98
C VAL A 847 38.36 14.48 4.21
N THR A 848 37.52 15.46 3.84
CA THR A 848 37.95 16.65 3.12
C THR A 848 39.05 17.39 3.88
N GLY A 849 40.18 17.61 3.22
CA GLY A 849 41.32 18.32 3.80
C GLY A 849 42.14 17.51 4.81
N VAL A 850 41.74 16.26 5.10
CA VAL A 850 42.47 15.39 6.02
C VAL A 850 43.80 14.99 5.41
N SER A 851 44.89 15.17 6.15
CA SER A 851 46.23 14.81 5.69
C SER A 851 46.60 13.38 6.01
N VAL A 852 46.12 12.85 7.13
CA VAL A 852 46.42 11.51 7.65
C VAL A 852 45.12 10.80 8.06
N LEU A 853 44.85 9.65 7.44
CA LEU A 853 43.82 8.71 7.86
C LEU A 853 44.50 7.56 8.61
N LYS A 854 44.09 7.30 9.85
CA LYS A 854 44.54 6.15 10.62
C LYS A 854 43.35 5.26 10.98
N LEU A 855 43.43 4.00 10.58
CA LEU A 855 42.49 2.94 10.90
C LEU A 855 43.07 2.13 12.05
N VAL A 856 42.30 1.97 13.12
CA VAL A 856 42.74 1.26 14.33
C VAL A 856 41.77 0.15 14.63
N VAL A 857 42.28 -1.05 14.89
CA VAL A 857 41.51 -2.12 15.51
C VAL A 857 42.08 -2.39 16.88
N GLY A 858 41.28 -2.22 17.93
CA GLY A 858 41.66 -2.46 19.32
C GLY A 858 41.02 -3.72 19.90
N ASP A 859 41.73 -4.36 20.83
CA ASP A 859 41.23 -5.41 21.73
C ASP A 859 40.13 -4.82 22.62
N ALA A 860 38.92 -5.40 22.56
CA ALA A 860 37.78 -4.93 23.33
C ALA A 860 37.77 -5.42 24.79
N GLY A 861 38.84 -6.07 25.24
CA GLY A 861 39.12 -6.37 26.64
C GLY A 861 39.02 -7.85 27.01
N ASP A 862 38.88 -8.75 26.05
CA ASP A 862 38.92 -10.21 26.23
C ASP A 862 40.24 -10.85 25.79
N GLY A 863 41.19 -10.05 25.30
CA GLY A 863 42.52 -10.48 24.88
C GLY A 863 42.56 -10.80 23.39
N THR A 864 43.78 -10.87 22.83
CA THR A 864 43.98 -10.88 21.37
C THR A 864 43.75 -12.24 20.69
N GLY A 865 42.82 -13.05 21.17
CA GLY A 865 42.54 -14.35 20.59
C GLY A 865 41.43 -14.23 19.55
N TYR A 866 41.70 -14.60 18.29
CA TYR A 866 40.67 -14.66 17.24
C TYR A 866 40.10 -13.30 16.81
N ASP A 867 40.81 -12.20 17.06
CA ASP A 867 40.39 -10.83 16.73
C ASP A 867 40.63 -10.48 15.25
N HIS A 868 40.19 -11.34 14.33
CA HIS A 868 40.38 -11.11 12.90
C HIS A 868 39.32 -10.11 12.44
N ALA A 869 39.78 -8.95 12.01
CA ALA A 869 38.96 -7.78 11.73
C ALA A 869 39.15 -7.33 10.29
N ASP A 870 38.06 -7.00 9.61
CA ASP A 870 38.13 -6.51 8.23
C ASP A 870 37.56 -5.11 8.07
N TRP A 871 38.30 -4.30 7.31
CA TRP A 871 37.83 -3.09 6.66
C TRP A 871 37.38 -3.46 5.23
N ALA A 872 36.21 -4.09 5.12
CA ALA A 872 35.65 -4.58 3.86
C ALA A 872 35.18 -3.43 2.95
N ASN A 873 35.35 -3.57 1.64
CA ASN A 873 34.99 -2.57 0.63
C ASN A 873 35.56 -1.16 0.89
N ALA A 874 36.68 -1.09 1.64
CA ALA A 874 37.22 0.15 2.14
C ALA A 874 37.82 1.00 1.01
N ARG A 875 37.33 2.23 0.86
CA ARG A 875 37.66 3.11 -0.26
C ARG A 875 37.65 4.59 0.12
N LEU A 876 38.43 5.36 -0.63
CA LEU A 876 38.49 6.81 -0.58
C LEU A 876 37.95 7.41 -1.88
N SER A 877 37.17 8.47 -1.78
CA SER A 877 36.67 9.21 -2.95
C SER A 877 37.44 10.52 -3.13
N SER A 878 37.91 10.77 -4.35
CA SER A 878 38.45 12.08 -4.77
C SER A 878 37.59 12.68 -5.87
N ALA A 879 37.68 14.00 -6.05
CA ALA A 879 37.00 14.69 -7.15
C ALA A 879 37.78 14.46 -8.45
N SER A 880 37.09 14.30 -9.58
CA SER A 880 37.74 14.24 -10.89
C SER A 880 38.46 15.56 -11.19
N GLY A 881 39.79 15.58 -11.04
CA GLY A 881 40.65 16.77 -11.19
C GLY A 881 40.99 17.41 -9.84
N GLY A 882 42.04 16.89 -9.19
CA GLY A 882 42.53 17.21 -7.83
C GLY A 882 42.16 18.59 -7.23
N ASN A 883 41.62 18.57 -6.01
CA ASN A 883 41.25 19.76 -5.25
C ASN A 883 42.50 20.39 -4.57
N PRO A 884 42.75 21.71 -4.67
CA PRO A 884 43.95 22.34 -4.12
C PRO A 884 43.79 22.85 -2.67
N ASN A 885 44.69 22.35 -1.82
CA ASN A 885 45.51 23.08 -0.83
C ASN A 885 45.02 23.26 0.65
N PRO A 886 45.89 23.00 1.66
CA PRO A 886 45.62 23.14 3.10
C PRO A 886 46.23 24.43 3.74
N GLY A 887 45.71 24.85 4.90
CA GLY A 887 46.55 25.45 5.97
C GLY A 887 46.55 26.96 6.24
N ASP A 888 45.47 27.73 6.02
CA ASP A 888 45.42 29.16 6.42
C ASP A 888 44.61 29.39 7.73
N THR A 889 45.21 30.04 8.74
CA THR A 889 44.59 30.26 10.08
C THR A 889 44.58 31.71 10.53
N THR A 890 45.13 32.62 9.72
CA THR A 890 45.21 34.05 10.08
C THR A 890 44.07 34.77 9.39
N ALA A 891 43.29 35.55 10.14
CA ALA A 891 42.15 36.25 9.57
C ALA A 891 42.57 37.47 8.75
N PRO A 892 41.84 37.79 7.66
CA PRO A 892 42.10 38.99 6.87
C PRO A 892 42.05 40.28 7.68
N SER A 893 42.71 41.32 7.18
CA SER A 893 42.57 42.68 7.72
C SER A 893 41.13 43.21 7.59
N THR A 894 40.71 44.04 8.54
CA THR A 894 39.35 44.60 8.59
C THR A 894 39.06 45.51 7.39
N PRO A 895 37.93 45.32 6.69
CA PRO A 895 37.52 46.21 5.62
C PRO A 895 37.31 47.65 6.12
N ALA A 896 38.02 48.61 5.52
CA ALA A 896 37.94 50.03 5.88
C ALA A 896 36.93 50.80 4.99
N ASN A 897 36.55 52.01 5.39
CA ASN A 897 35.76 52.94 4.57
C ASN A 897 34.38 52.40 4.11
N LEU A 898 33.67 51.65 4.96
CA LEU A 898 32.31 51.22 4.63
C LEU A 898 31.41 52.44 4.45
N ALA A 899 30.92 52.62 3.23
CA ALA A 899 30.07 53.72 2.80
C ALA A 899 28.92 53.20 1.94
N SER A 900 27.85 53.99 1.84
CA SER A 900 26.75 53.73 0.91
C SER A 900 26.76 54.80 -0.17
N PRO A 901 27.30 54.52 -1.37
CA PRO A 901 27.35 55.52 -2.44
C PRO A 901 25.97 55.81 -3.02
N SER A 902 25.03 54.86 -2.90
CA SER A 902 23.64 55.06 -3.30
C SER A 902 22.71 54.16 -2.51
N LYS A 903 21.47 54.62 -2.35
CA LYS A 903 20.39 53.90 -1.70
C LYS A 903 19.08 54.23 -2.41
N THR A 904 18.17 53.27 -2.45
CA THR A 904 16.82 53.39 -3.01
C THR A 904 15.78 53.16 -1.92
N ALA A 905 14.50 53.06 -2.29
CA ALA A 905 13.44 52.69 -1.37
C ALA A 905 13.56 51.23 -0.87
N THR A 906 14.17 50.34 -1.64
CA THR A 906 14.21 48.90 -1.30
C THR A 906 15.60 48.29 -1.39
N SER A 907 16.64 49.11 -1.59
CA SER A 907 18.01 48.63 -1.63
C SER A 907 19.00 49.66 -1.12
N VAL A 908 20.14 49.18 -0.63
CA VAL A 908 21.29 49.98 -0.24
C VAL A 908 22.50 49.40 -0.95
N ASN A 909 23.17 50.21 -1.77
CA ASN A 909 24.48 49.86 -2.31
C ASN A 909 25.53 50.20 -1.26
N LEU A 910 26.45 49.27 -1.02
CA LEU A 910 27.52 49.38 -0.03
C LEU A 910 28.86 49.19 -0.73
N THR A 911 29.82 50.03 -0.37
CA THR A 911 31.21 49.95 -0.82
C THR A 911 32.15 50.03 0.36
N TRP A 912 33.28 49.34 0.28
CA TRP A 912 34.35 49.39 1.27
C TRP A 912 35.72 49.34 0.59
N GLY A 913 36.80 49.49 1.34
CA GLY A 913 38.16 49.31 0.88
C GLY A 913 38.57 47.83 0.87
N THR A 914 39.54 47.48 0.03
CA THR A 914 40.08 46.12 -0.04
C THR A 914 40.76 45.71 1.27
N SER A 915 40.52 44.48 1.69
CA SER A 915 41.28 43.80 2.74
C SER A 915 42.47 43.04 2.15
N THR A 916 43.57 42.99 2.90
CA THR A 916 44.72 42.12 2.64
C THR A 916 44.76 40.97 3.64
N ASP A 917 45.37 39.88 3.22
CA ASP A 917 45.56 38.67 4.01
C ASP A 917 46.92 38.03 3.67
N ASN A 918 47.46 37.17 4.54
CA ASN A 918 48.74 36.48 4.34
C ASN A 918 48.68 35.42 3.23
N VAL A 919 47.53 34.80 2.97
CA VAL A 919 47.35 33.87 1.83
C VAL A 919 46.52 34.53 0.74
N ALA A 920 45.23 34.77 1.00
CA ALA A 920 44.34 35.43 0.05
C ALA A 920 42.99 35.76 0.65
N VAL A 921 42.50 36.98 0.42
CA VAL A 921 41.08 37.31 0.64
C VAL A 921 40.25 36.70 -0.49
N THR A 922 39.31 35.83 -0.15
CA THR A 922 38.42 35.18 -1.12
C THR A 922 37.07 35.83 -1.21
N GLY A 923 36.75 36.80 -0.34
CA GLY A 923 35.51 37.55 -0.42
C GLY A 923 35.17 38.35 0.83
N TYR A 924 33.93 38.82 0.90
CA TYR A 924 33.43 39.60 2.04
C TYR A 924 32.01 39.17 2.42
N ASN A 925 31.71 39.17 3.71
CA ASN A 925 30.40 38.94 4.29
C ASN A 925 29.85 40.27 4.81
N VAL A 926 28.64 40.64 4.36
CA VAL A 926 27.95 41.88 4.75
C VAL A 926 26.78 41.53 5.66
N TYR A 927 26.72 42.16 6.83
CA TYR A 927 25.72 41.90 7.86
C TYR A 927 24.82 43.12 8.03
N ASN A 928 23.53 42.89 8.27
CA ASN A 928 22.54 43.86 8.74
C ASN A 928 22.21 43.55 10.21
N GLY A 929 22.72 44.35 11.13
CA GLY A 929 22.79 43.96 12.54
C GLY A 929 23.65 42.70 12.71
N SER A 930 23.09 41.63 13.27
CA SER A 930 23.75 40.31 13.40
C SER A 930 23.45 39.34 12.24
N THR A 931 22.54 39.70 11.32
CA THR A 931 22.08 38.80 10.25
C THR A 931 22.91 38.99 8.98
N LEU A 932 23.39 37.91 8.35
CA LEU A 932 24.12 37.98 7.08
C LEU A 932 23.17 38.43 5.95
N ALA A 933 23.45 39.58 5.36
CA ALA A 933 22.63 40.23 4.35
C ALA A 933 23.14 40.03 2.90
N GLY A 934 24.42 39.68 2.74
CA GLY A 934 25.00 39.36 1.43
C GLY A 934 26.46 38.95 1.52
N THR A 935 26.99 38.36 0.44
CA THR A 935 28.41 38.01 0.32
C THR A 935 28.96 38.40 -1.05
N THR A 936 30.26 38.62 -1.13
CA THR A 936 30.98 38.80 -2.39
C THR A 936 32.13 37.79 -2.50
N THR A 937 32.55 37.52 -3.73
CA THR A 937 33.63 36.57 -4.04
C THR A 937 34.76 37.28 -4.79
N GLY A 938 35.99 37.10 -4.32
CA GLY A 938 37.22 37.73 -4.80
C GLY A 938 37.68 38.92 -3.96
N ALA A 939 38.99 39.05 -3.75
CA ALA A 939 39.63 40.11 -2.94
C ALA A 939 39.23 41.53 -3.38
N SER A 940 38.98 41.73 -4.68
CA SER A 940 38.66 43.03 -5.27
C SER A 940 37.16 43.36 -5.26
N ALA A 941 36.29 42.42 -4.86
CA ALA A 941 34.84 42.58 -4.87
C ALA A 941 34.35 43.39 -3.66
N THR A 942 34.68 44.68 -3.68
CA THR A 942 34.54 45.64 -2.59
C THR A 942 33.23 46.44 -2.62
N SER A 943 32.22 45.93 -3.31
CA SER A 943 30.90 46.53 -3.36
C SER A 943 29.81 45.47 -3.44
N VAL A 944 28.68 45.69 -2.77
CA VAL A 944 27.48 44.86 -2.91
C VAL A 944 26.23 45.69 -2.75
N THR A 945 25.18 45.36 -3.52
CA THR A 945 23.86 45.95 -3.33
C THR A 945 22.98 44.99 -2.51
N ILE A 946 22.56 45.44 -1.34
CA ILE A 946 21.61 44.73 -0.48
C ILE A 946 20.21 45.16 -0.89
N SER A 947 19.42 44.23 -1.42
CA SER A 947 18.06 44.47 -1.97
C SER A 947 16.98 43.84 -1.08
N GLY A 948 15.70 44.18 -1.32
CA GLY A 948 14.58 43.66 -0.54
C GLY A 948 14.37 44.35 0.82
N LEU A 949 14.96 45.53 1.00
CA LEU A 949 14.82 46.35 2.19
C LEU A 949 13.48 47.10 2.18
N THR A 950 12.97 47.48 3.34
CA THR A 950 11.73 48.25 3.49
C THR A 950 12.02 49.74 3.34
N ALA A 951 11.14 50.48 2.67
CA ALA A 951 11.29 51.92 2.47
C ALA A 951 11.25 52.70 3.78
N SER A 952 11.89 53.87 3.80
CA SER A 952 12.00 54.76 4.97
C SER A 952 12.52 54.10 6.25
N THR A 953 13.21 52.96 6.13
CA THR A 953 13.63 52.15 7.29
C THR A 953 15.14 52.25 7.47
N ALA A 954 15.56 52.51 8.71
CA ALA A 954 16.98 52.57 9.07
C ALA A 954 17.55 51.16 9.23
N TYR A 955 18.59 50.85 8.47
CA TYR A 955 19.36 49.61 8.57
C TYR A 955 20.78 49.91 9.02
N THR A 956 21.43 48.96 9.68
CA THR A 956 22.82 49.14 10.15
C THR A 956 23.67 48.01 9.60
N PHE A 957 24.64 48.36 8.74
CA PHE A 957 25.47 47.40 8.04
C PHE A 957 26.90 47.35 8.59
N THR A 958 27.49 46.15 8.61
CA THR A 958 28.92 45.93 8.81
C THR A 958 29.45 44.92 7.80
N VAL A 959 30.75 44.96 7.49
CA VAL A 959 31.39 44.05 6.54
C VAL A 959 32.59 43.37 7.19
N ARG A 960 32.78 42.07 6.90
CA ARG A 960 33.95 41.28 7.28
C ARG A 960 34.54 40.62 6.06
N ALA A 961 35.85 40.72 5.84
CA ALA A 961 36.57 39.94 4.84
C ALA A 961 36.70 38.48 5.28
N LYS A 962 36.77 37.57 4.30
CA LYS A 962 37.01 36.13 4.48
C LYS A 962 38.15 35.65 3.56
N ASP A 963 38.94 34.71 4.04
CA ASP A 963 40.00 34.05 3.27
C ASP A 963 39.56 32.67 2.72
N ALA A 964 40.49 31.95 2.09
CA ALA A 964 40.24 30.63 1.52
C ALA A 964 39.97 29.53 2.57
N ALA A 965 40.38 29.77 3.81
CA ALA A 965 40.10 28.91 4.96
C ALA A 965 38.89 29.37 5.80
N ASN A 966 38.17 30.39 5.32
CA ASN A 966 37.00 31.02 5.96
C ASN A 966 37.28 31.74 7.30
N ASN A 967 38.52 32.13 7.60
CA ASN A 967 38.74 33.00 8.76
C ASN A 967 38.13 34.38 8.47
N LEU A 968 37.42 34.96 9.46
CA LEU A 968 36.74 36.24 9.31
C LEU A 968 37.51 37.36 10.00
N SER A 969 37.74 38.45 9.28
CA SER A 969 38.24 39.69 9.88
C SER A 969 37.29 40.24 10.96
N ALA A 970 37.77 41.12 11.83
CA ALA A 970 36.88 41.95 12.65
C ALA A 970 35.91 42.76 11.78
N ALA A 971 34.74 43.12 12.32
CA ALA A 971 33.76 43.92 11.59
C ALA A 971 34.29 45.32 11.26
N SER A 972 33.98 45.83 10.07
CA SER A 972 34.15 47.23 9.72
C SER A 972 33.40 48.15 10.69
N ASN A 973 33.60 49.47 10.57
CA ASN A 973 32.71 50.44 11.22
C ASN A 973 31.25 50.15 10.80
N ALA A 974 30.32 50.28 11.76
CA ALA A 974 28.90 50.15 11.47
C ALA A 974 28.41 51.38 10.68
N LEU A 975 27.73 51.13 9.57
CA LEU A 975 27.14 52.16 8.74
C LEU A 975 25.61 52.10 8.84
N SER A 976 25.01 53.12 9.44
CA SER A 976 23.55 53.25 9.44
C SER A 976 23.08 53.93 8.16
N VAL A 977 22.19 53.27 7.42
CA VAL A 977 21.62 53.76 6.17
C VAL A 977 20.10 53.61 6.23
N THR A 978 19.38 54.74 6.25
CA THR A 978 17.93 54.75 6.05
C THR A 978 17.62 54.71 4.56
N THR A 979 16.92 53.67 4.10
CA THR A 979 16.41 53.59 2.72
C THR A 979 15.57 54.83 2.40
N ASN A 980 15.53 55.22 1.13
CA ASN A 980 14.70 56.36 0.73
C ASN A 980 13.23 56.07 1.03
N ALA A 981 12.42 57.12 1.18
CA ALA A 981 10.99 56.94 1.05
C ALA A 981 10.68 56.30 -0.31
N ALA A 982 9.66 55.44 -0.35
CA ALA A 982 9.15 54.94 -1.61
C ALA A 982 8.79 56.16 -2.47
N ALA A 983 9.53 56.37 -3.56
CA ALA A 983 9.14 57.36 -4.53
C ALA A 983 7.78 56.90 -5.07
N GLY A 984 6.74 57.69 -4.82
CA GLY A 984 5.45 57.47 -5.44
C GLY A 984 5.66 57.55 -6.94
N ASP A 985 5.48 56.43 -7.61
CA ASP A 985 5.32 56.43 -9.05
C ASP A 985 4.05 57.22 -9.37
N THR A 986 4.17 58.33 -10.10
CA THR A 986 3.02 59.14 -10.58
C THR A 986 2.87 59.05 -12.08
N THR A 987 3.81 58.38 -12.74
CA THR A 987 3.76 58.17 -14.18
C THR A 987 2.85 56.98 -14.38
N VAL A 988 1.78 57.15 -15.14
CA VAL A 988 0.91 56.03 -15.46
C VAL A 988 1.60 55.15 -16.50
N PRO A 989 1.40 53.82 -16.47
CA PRO A 989 1.95 52.95 -17.50
C PRO A 989 1.54 53.39 -18.90
N SER A 990 2.37 53.08 -19.89
CA SER A 990 1.94 53.20 -21.29
C SER A 990 0.64 52.41 -21.51
N ALA A 991 -0.28 52.95 -22.31
CA ALA A 991 -1.52 52.26 -22.61
C ALA A 991 -1.21 50.92 -23.30
N PRO A 992 -1.84 49.80 -22.89
CA PRO A 992 -1.70 48.53 -23.58
C PRO A 992 -2.02 48.70 -25.06
N ALA A 993 -1.04 48.43 -25.92
CA ALA A 993 -1.19 48.54 -27.36
C ALA A 993 -1.62 47.19 -27.97
N ASN A 994 -2.10 47.21 -29.20
CA ASN A 994 -2.48 45.99 -29.94
C ASN A 994 -3.50 45.13 -29.18
N LEU A 995 -4.47 45.75 -28.48
CA LEU A 995 -5.56 44.98 -27.89
C LEU A 995 -6.31 44.28 -29.01
N ALA A 996 -6.15 42.97 -29.03
CA ALA A 996 -6.72 42.06 -29.98
C ALA A 996 -7.44 40.94 -29.23
N SER A 997 -8.39 40.31 -29.92
CA SER A 997 -8.99 39.08 -29.43
C SER A 997 -8.42 37.96 -30.30
N PRO A 998 -7.40 37.22 -29.82
CA PRO A 998 -6.82 36.12 -30.60
C PRO A 998 -7.83 35.00 -30.81
N SER A 999 -8.79 34.86 -29.89
CA SER A 999 -9.91 33.95 -30.01
C SER A 999 -11.09 34.42 -29.16
N LYS A 1000 -12.29 33.99 -29.56
CA LYS A 1000 -13.55 34.25 -28.86
C LYS A 1000 -14.46 33.05 -29.06
N THR A 1001 -15.30 32.76 -28.08
CA THR A 1001 -16.36 31.74 -28.10
C THR A 1001 -17.72 32.42 -28.08
N ASP A 1002 -18.79 31.64 -27.87
CA ASP A 1002 -20.14 32.15 -27.62
C ASP A 1002 -20.31 32.70 -26.20
N THR A 1003 -19.48 32.29 -25.23
CA THR A 1003 -19.59 32.71 -23.82
C THR A 1003 -18.33 33.33 -23.24
N SER A 1004 -17.26 33.43 -24.03
CA SER A 1004 -16.00 34.01 -23.60
C SER A 1004 -15.27 34.75 -24.72
N VAL A 1005 -14.41 35.69 -24.33
CA VAL A 1005 -13.50 36.39 -25.23
C VAL A 1005 -12.10 36.32 -24.64
N ASN A 1006 -11.16 35.72 -25.37
CA ASN A 1006 -9.75 35.83 -25.04
C ASN A 1006 -9.25 37.16 -25.60
N LEU A 1007 -8.50 37.87 -24.79
CA LEU A 1007 -7.91 39.16 -25.11
C LEU A 1007 -6.41 39.05 -24.95
N THR A 1008 -5.66 39.58 -25.91
CA THR A 1008 -4.22 39.80 -25.81
C THR A 1008 -3.92 41.25 -26.11
N TRP A 1009 -2.85 41.75 -25.53
CA TRP A 1009 -2.29 43.06 -25.83
C TRP A 1009 -0.76 42.97 -25.77
N SER A 1010 -0.09 43.99 -26.27
CA SER A 1010 1.35 44.15 -26.07
C SER A 1010 1.61 44.65 -24.66
N ALA A 1011 2.72 44.18 -24.08
CA ALA A 1011 3.13 44.59 -22.75
C ALA A 1011 3.26 46.11 -22.67
N SER A 1012 2.61 46.69 -21.67
CA SER A 1012 2.84 48.07 -21.29
C SER A 1012 4.18 48.18 -20.59
N THR A 1013 4.92 49.22 -20.95
CA THR A 1013 6.10 49.65 -20.21
C THR A 1013 5.72 50.77 -19.26
N ASP A 1014 6.42 50.81 -18.14
CA ASP A 1014 6.31 51.83 -17.12
C ASP A 1014 7.69 52.02 -16.47
N ASN A 1015 7.96 53.19 -15.92
CA ASN A 1015 9.23 53.53 -15.27
C ASN A 1015 9.47 52.81 -13.94
N VAL A 1016 8.41 52.40 -13.22
CA VAL A 1016 8.51 51.57 -12.00
C VAL A 1016 7.97 50.16 -12.22
N GLY A 1017 7.32 49.95 -13.36
CA GLY A 1017 7.00 48.64 -13.88
C GLY A 1017 5.53 48.30 -13.68
N VAL A 1018 4.99 47.61 -14.67
CA VAL A 1018 3.58 47.21 -14.70
C VAL A 1018 3.38 46.00 -13.77
N THR A 1019 2.49 46.12 -12.81
CA THR A 1019 2.15 45.03 -11.87
C THR A 1019 0.92 44.26 -12.28
N GLY A 1020 0.20 44.70 -13.30
CA GLY A 1020 -0.95 43.99 -13.82
C GLY A 1020 -1.76 44.81 -14.81
N TYR A 1021 -2.88 44.25 -15.25
CA TYR A 1021 -3.79 44.90 -16.18
C TYR A 1021 -5.24 44.72 -15.73
N ASN A 1022 -6.01 45.80 -15.79
CA ASN A 1022 -7.46 45.78 -15.58
C ASN A 1022 -8.18 45.76 -16.92
N VAL A 1023 -9.03 44.76 -17.12
CA VAL A 1023 -9.81 44.56 -18.35
C VAL A 1023 -11.25 44.95 -18.08
N TYR A 1024 -11.78 45.85 -18.91
CA TYR A 1024 -13.13 46.39 -18.77
C TYR A 1024 -14.00 45.98 -19.96
N ASN A 1025 -15.25 45.61 -19.67
CA ASN A 1025 -16.33 45.45 -20.64
C ASN A 1025 -17.26 46.67 -20.53
N GLY A 1026 -17.17 47.58 -21.50
CA GLY A 1026 -17.73 48.93 -21.36
C GLY A 1026 -17.05 49.66 -20.18
N SER A 1027 -17.82 50.10 -19.20
CA SER A 1027 -17.31 50.69 -17.95
C SER A 1027 -17.13 49.69 -16.81
N THR A 1028 -17.56 48.44 -16.97
CA THR A 1028 -17.57 47.43 -15.91
C THR A 1028 -16.26 46.64 -15.93
N LEU A 1029 -15.62 46.47 -14.77
CA LEU A 1029 -14.42 45.65 -14.65
C LEU A 1029 -14.79 44.17 -14.87
N ALA A 1030 -14.18 43.55 -15.88
CA ALA A 1030 -14.46 42.19 -16.32
C ALA A 1030 -13.38 41.18 -15.89
N GLY A 1031 -12.19 41.66 -15.52
CA GLY A 1031 -11.11 40.82 -14.98
C GLY A 1031 -9.82 41.61 -14.75
N THR A 1032 -8.87 41.00 -14.03
CA THR A 1032 -7.55 41.58 -13.78
C THR A 1032 -6.46 40.53 -13.95
N THR A 1033 -5.30 40.91 -14.48
CA THR A 1033 -4.10 40.07 -14.52
C THR A 1033 -3.02 40.63 -13.60
N THR A 1034 -2.11 39.78 -13.15
CA THR A 1034 -0.99 40.15 -12.26
C THR A 1034 0.33 39.87 -12.96
N GLY A 1035 1.21 40.87 -13.00
CA GLY A 1035 2.53 40.85 -13.63
C GLY A 1035 2.59 41.58 -14.99
N ALA A 1036 3.71 42.25 -15.27
CA ALA A 1036 3.93 43.03 -16.51
C ALA A 1036 3.78 42.18 -17.78
N SER A 1037 4.15 40.91 -17.72
CA SER A 1037 4.12 39.95 -18.83
C SER A 1037 2.79 39.22 -18.99
N ALA A 1038 1.83 39.42 -18.07
CA ALA A 1038 0.50 38.81 -18.12
C ALA A 1038 -0.41 39.57 -19.09
N THR A 1039 -0.03 39.58 -20.36
CA THR A 1039 -0.64 40.40 -21.42
C THR A 1039 -1.77 39.69 -22.16
N SER A 1040 -2.42 38.74 -21.47
CA SER A 1040 -3.60 38.04 -21.97
C SER A 1040 -4.56 37.69 -20.83
N ILE A 1041 -5.85 37.70 -21.12
CA ILE A 1041 -6.88 37.22 -20.19
C ILE A 1041 -8.07 36.63 -20.98
N THR A 1042 -8.77 35.68 -20.37
CA THR A 1042 -10.05 35.17 -20.85
C THR A 1042 -11.18 35.76 -20.02
N VAL A 1043 -12.07 36.54 -20.64
CA VAL A 1043 -13.30 37.02 -19.99
C VAL A 1043 -14.43 36.03 -20.29
N THR A 1044 -15.01 35.41 -19.27
CA THR A 1044 -16.06 34.37 -19.37
C THR A 1044 -17.43 34.88 -18.90
N GLY A 1045 -18.49 34.08 -19.08
CA GLY A 1045 -19.85 34.42 -18.63
C GLY A 1045 -20.56 35.44 -19.52
N LEU A 1046 -20.11 35.59 -20.77
CA LEU A 1046 -20.67 36.51 -21.75
C LEU A 1046 -21.86 35.87 -22.48
N ALA A 1047 -22.81 36.68 -22.93
CA ALA A 1047 -23.93 36.23 -23.73
C ALA A 1047 -23.52 36.03 -25.19
N ALA A 1048 -24.07 35.02 -25.83
CA ALA A 1048 -23.78 34.70 -27.22
C ALA A 1048 -24.36 35.74 -28.19
N SER A 1049 -23.78 35.82 -29.40
CA SER A 1049 -24.16 36.80 -30.43
C SER A 1049 -24.14 38.27 -29.95
N THR A 1050 -23.48 38.56 -28.84
CA THR A 1050 -23.59 39.85 -28.17
C THR A 1050 -22.30 40.63 -28.38
N ALA A 1051 -22.43 41.85 -28.89
CA ALA A 1051 -21.33 42.77 -29.03
C ALA A 1051 -20.86 43.26 -27.66
N TYR A 1052 -19.63 42.94 -27.30
CA TYR A 1052 -18.95 43.47 -26.12
C TYR A 1052 -17.82 44.39 -26.53
N SER A 1053 -17.61 45.47 -25.78
CA SER A 1053 -16.53 46.41 -26.04
C SER A 1053 -15.51 46.31 -24.94
N PHE A 1054 -14.32 45.79 -25.26
CA PHE A 1054 -13.25 45.63 -24.29
C PHE A 1054 -12.23 46.76 -24.37
N THR A 1055 -11.78 47.21 -23.21
CA THR A 1055 -10.59 48.05 -23.07
C THR A 1055 -9.70 47.50 -21.96
N VAL A 1056 -8.40 47.69 -22.08
CA VAL A 1056 -7.44 47.26 -21.06
C VAL A 1056 -6.64 48.45 -20.58
N LYS A 1057 -6.43 48.54 -19.27
CA LYS A 1057 -5.56 49.54 -18.65
C LYS A 1057 -4.46 48.80 -17.88
N ALA A 1058 -3.21 49.13 -18.16
CA ALA A 1058 -2.09 48.68 -17.36
C ALA A 1058 -2.09 49.39 -16.01
N LYS A 1059 -1.58 48.71 -15.00
CA LYS A 1059 -1.51 49.17 -13.62
C LYS A 1059 -0.09 48.98 -13.10
N ASP A 1060 0.52 50.00 -12.54
CA ASP A 1060 1.85 49.91 -11.92
C ASP A 1060 1.77 49.51 -10.43
N ALA A 1061 2.93 49.46 -9.77
CA ALA A 1061 3.05 49.13 -8.36
C ALA A 1061 2.46 50.20 -7.41
N ALA A 1062 2.30 51.43 -7.88
CA ALA A 1062 1.61 52.51 -7.17
C ALA A 1062 0.09 52.54 -7.45
N ASN A 1063 -0.41 51.60 -8.24
CA ASN A 1063 -1.80 51.48 -8.71
C ASN A 1063 -2.23 52.57 -9.71
N ASN A 1064 -1.32 53.31 -10.34
CA ASN A 1064 -1.76 54.23 -11.39
C ASN A 1064 -2.19 53.43 -12.62
N LEU A 1065 -3.30 53.84 -13.22
CA LEU A 1065 -3.86 53.19 -14.39
C LEU A 1065 -3.51 53.96 -15.65
N SER A 1066 -3.00 53.26 -16.66
CA SER A 1066 -2.77 53.82 -17.98
C SER A 1066 -4.05 54.39 -18.60
N ALA A 1067 -3.89 55.18 -19.66
CA ALA A 1067 -5.00 55.36 -20.60
C ALA A 1067 -5.49 53.98 -21.10
N ALA A 1068 -6.78 53.87 -21.42
CA ALA A 1068 -7.32 52.65 -22.01
C ALA A 1068 -6.61 52.36 -23.34
N SER A 1069 -6.39 51.07 -23.62
CA SER A 1069 -6.07 50.59 -24.95
C SER A 1069 -7.10 51.08 -25.99
N ASN A 1070 -6.85 50.83 -27.28
CA ASN A 1070 -7.91 50.91 -28.28
C ASN A 1070 -9.12 50.07 -27.80
N ALA A 1071 -10.34 50.60 -27.95
CA ALA A 1071 -11.55 49.84 -27.67
C ALA A 1071 -11.69 48.75 -28.73
N LEU A 1072 -11.74 47.51 -28.27
CA LEU A 1072 -11.93 46.35 -29.12
C LEU A 1072 -13.38 45.90 -29.01
N SER A 1073 -14.17 46.19 -30.04
CA SER A 1073 -15.50 45.60 -30.16
C SER A 1073 -15.38 44.16 -30.61
N VAL A 1074 -15.71 43.25 -29.71
CA VAL A 1074 -15.77 41.82 -29.95
C VAL A 1074 -17.21 41.37 -29.76
N THR A 1075 -17.90 41.13 -30.86
CA THR A 1075 -19.10 40.29 -30.81
C THR A 1075 -18.64 38.89 -30.49
N THR A 1076 -19.04 38.35 -29.33
CA THR A 1076 -18.96 36.91 -29.07
C THR A 1076 -19.53 36.20 -30.29
N ASN A 1077 -19.01 35.01 -30.59
CA ASN A 1077 -19.53 34.30 -31.74
C ASN A 1077 -21.05 34.25 -31.60
N ALA A 1078 -21.73 34.45 -32.74
CA ALA A 1078 -23.14 34.11 -32.79
C ALA A 1078 -23.25 32.74 -32.16
N SER A 1079 -24.17 32.53 -31.19
CA SER A 1079 -24.25 31.26 -30.46
C SER A 1079 -24.04 30.17 -31.48
N SER A 1080 -22.82 29.64 -31.47
CA SER A 1080 -22.52 28.47 -32.24
C SER A 1080 -23.24 27.49 -31.37
N GLY A 1081 -24.48 27.14 -31.74
CA GLY A 1081 -25.05 25.88 -31.28
C GLY A 1081 -23.88 24.91 -31.37
N GLY A 1082 -23.44 24.43 -30.18
CA GLY A 1082 -22.05 24.16 -29.84
C GLY A 1082 -21.10 24.01 -31.02
N GLY A 1083 -20.02 24.77 -31.08
CA GLY A 1083 -18.92 24.48 -32.00
C GLY A 1083 -18.19 23.21 -31.55
N THR A 1084 -18.85 22.08 -31.80
CA THR A 1084 -18.59 20.70 -31.42
C THR A 1084 -17.36 20.16 -32.16
N GLY A 1085 -16.17 20.72 -31.90
CA GLY A 1085 -14.92 20.01 -32.14
C GLY A 1085 -15.03 18.70 -31.36
N ASN A 1086 -15.40 17.65 -32.08
CA ASN A 1086 -15.74 16.36 -31.51
C ASN A 1086 -14.57 15.42 -31.72
N GLY A 1087 -13.34 15.94 -31.62
CA GLY A 1087 -12.13 15.17 -31.79
C GLY A 1087 -12.06 14.42 -33.12
N LEU A 1088 -11.31 13.34 -33.10
CA LEU A 1088 -11.30 12.32 -34.15
C LEU A 1088 -11.93 11.04 -33.59
N LEU A 1089 -12.50 10.23 -34.48
CA LEU A 1089 -12.92 8.88 -34.13
C LEU A 1089 -11.67 8.02 -33.99
N GLY A 1090 -11.26 7.75 -32.76
CA GLY A 1090 -10.22 6.78 -32.41
C GLY A 1090 -10.83 5.39 -32.35
N GLN A 1091 -10.45 4.55 -33.30
CA GLN A 1091 -10.83 3.14 -33.38
C GLN A 1091 -9.61 2.31 -32.95
N TYR A 1092 -9.73 1.63 -31.82
CA TYR A 1092 -8.66 0.87 -31.16
C TYR A 1092 -8.89 -0.62 -31.41
N TYR A 1093 -7.90 -1.29 -31.99
CA TYR A 1093 -8.01 -2.68 -32.41
C TYR A 1093 -7.01 -3.56 -31.66
N ALA A 1094 -7.41 -4.77 -31.27
CA ALA A 1094 -6.45 -5.80 -30.85
C ALA A 1094 -5.70 -6.33 -32.08
N GLY A 1095 -4.37 -6.41 -31.99
CA GLY A 1095 -3.48 -6.75 -33.08
C GLY A 1095 -3.46 -5.72 -34.21
N ASN A 1096 -2.87 -6.09 -35.36
CA ASN A 1096 -2.72 -5.21 -36.51
C ASN A 1096 -4.04 -5.04 -37.28
N PHE A 1097 -4.92 -4.15 -36.79
CA PHE A 1097 -6.30 -3.95 -37.26
C PHE A 1097 -7.14 -5.23 -37.21
N GLY A 1098 -7.01 -5.99 -36.12
CA GLY A 1098 -7.83 -7.17 -35.84
C GLY A 1098 -9.22 -6.81 -35.34
N SER A 1099 -9.61 -7.30 -34.16
CA SER A 1099 -10.91 -6.96 -33.57
C SER A 1099 -10.92 -5.51 -33.09
N LEU A 1100 -11.99 -4.76 -33.39
CA LEU A 1100 -12.20 -3.42 -32.88
C LEU A 1100 -12.69 -3.50 -31.43
N GLU A 1101 -11.85 -3.08 -30.49
CA GLU A 1101 -12.09 -3.24 -29.05
C GLU A 1101 -12.73 -2.00 -28.42
N MET A 1102 -12.46 -0.84 -29.00
CA MET A 1102 -13.04 0.42 -28.56
C MET A 1102 -13.13 1.39 -29.72
N GLU A 1103 -14.23 2.13 -29.74
CA GLU A 1103 -14.30 3.41 -30.44
C GLU A 1103 -14.54 4.51 -29.41
N ARG A 1104 -13.76 5.57 -29.52
CA ARG A 1104 -14.05 6.79 -28.77
C ARG A 1104 -13.67 8.01 -29.57
N THR A 1105 -14.24 9.12 -29.14
CA THR A 1105 -13.86 10.43 -29.63
C THR A 1105 -12.65 10.91 -28.85
N ASP A 1106 -11.51 10.99 -29.51
CA ASP A 1106 -10.30 11.56 -28.92
C ASP A 1106 -10.20 13.04 -29.29
N ALA A 1107 -10.29 13.88 -28.27
CA ALA A 1107 -10.22 15.33 -28.43
C ALA A 1107 -8.91 15.77 -29.10
N THR A 1108 -7.82 15.05 -28.84
CA THR A 1108 -6.49 15.23 -29.44
C THR A 1108 -5.77 13.88 -29.52
N ILE A 1109 -4.69 13.77 -30.31
CA ILE A 1109 -3.79 12.60 -30.28
C ILE A 1109 -2.51 13.03 -29.55
N ASP A 1110 -2.39 12.66 -28.28
CA ASP A 1110 -1.24 12.92 -27.40
C ASP A 1110 -1.26 11.93 -26.24
N PHE A 1111 -0.85 10.69 -26.50
CA PHE A 1111 -0.99 9.56 -25.59
C PHE A 1111 0.37 8.96 -25.22
N ASP A 1112 0.56 8.70 -23.93
CA ASP A 1112 1.66 7.91 -23.36
C ASP A 1112 1.03 6.87 -22.42
N TRP A 1113 1.06 5.60 -22.83
CA TRP A 1113 0.49 4.50 -22.08
C TRP A 1113 1.55 3.72 -21.28
N GLY A 1114 2.86 4.00 -21.48
CA GLY A 1114 3.92 3.19 -20.89
C GLY A 1114 3.72 1.69 -21.20
N GLY A 1115 3.96 0.80 -20.22
CA GLY A 1115 3.67 -0.63 -20.34
C GLY A 1115 2.21 -1.02 -20.03
N ASP A 1116 1.30 -0.04 -20.03
CA ASP A 1116 -0.14 -0.22 -19.80
C ASP A 1116 -0.92 -0.15 -21.13
N ARG A 1117 -2.24 -0.31 -21.08
CA ARG A 1117 -3.14 -0.34 -22.25
C ARG A 1117 -4.08 0.88 -22.29
N PRO A 1118 -4.53 1.31 -23.50
CA PRO A 1118 -5.53 2.37 -23.63
C PRO A 1118 -6.83 2.11 -22.85
N THR A 1119 -7.24 0.83 -22.78
CA THR A 1119 -8.32 0.30 -21.95
C THR A 1119 -8.13 -1.19 -21.70
N VAL A 1120 -8.91 -1.76 -20.79
CA VAL A 1120 -8.91 -3.18 -20.44
C VAL A 1120 -9.32 -4.16 -21.57
N ASN A 1121 -9.95 -3.65 -22.64
CA ASN A 1121 -10.33 -4.41 -23.82
C ASN A 1121 -9.28 -4.35 -24.92
N VAL A 1122 -8.40 -3.34 -24.90
CA VAL A 1122 -7.24 -3.26 -25.79
C VAL A 1122 -6.09 -4.01 -25.12
N PRO A 1123 -5.42 -4.96 -25.79
CA PRO A 1123 -4.25 -5.64 -25.23
C PRO A 1123 -3.17 -4.65 -24.73
N GLY A 1124 -2.45 -5.02 -23.65
CA GLY A 1124 -1.30 -4.25 -23.13
C GLY A 1124 -0.15 -4.14 -24.11
N GLU A 1125 0.01 -5.17 -24.95
CA GLU A 1125 0.94 -5.21 -26.06
C GLU A 1125 0.19 -5.72 -27.29
N TRP A 1126 0.66 -5.36 -28.49
CA TRP A 1126 0.10 -5.84 -29.75
C TRP A 1126 -1.29 -5.29 -30.09
N PHE A 1127 -1.38 -3.98 -30.35
CA PHE A 1127 -2.63 -3.31 -30.76
C PHE A 1127 -2.41 -2.27 -31.87
N THR A 1128 -3.46 -1.83 -32.56
CA THR A 1128 -3.40 -0.66 -33.45
C THR A 1128 -4.47 0.35 -33.12
N VAL A 1129 -4.24 1.61 -33.49
CA VAL A 1129 -5.24 2.67 -33.38
C VAL A 1129 -5.39 3.35 -34.72
N ARG A 1130 -6.63 3.65 -35.13
CA ARG A 1130 -6.96 4.47 -36.29
C ARG A 1130 -7.79 5.67 -35.83
N TRP A 1131 -7.22 6.86 -35.95
CA TRP A 1131 -7.95 8.10 -35.80
C TRP A 1131 -8.44 8.59 -37.15
N THR A 1132 -9.74 8.81 -37.31
CA THR A 1132 -10.34 9.38 -38.54
C THR A 1132 -11.24 10.57 -38.24
N GLY A 1133 -11.28 11.51 -39.18
CA GLY A 1133 -12.17 12.65 -39.11
C GLY A 1133 -11.72 13.71 -40.09
N LYS A 1134 -11.87 14.97 -39.71
CA LYS A 1134 -11.46 16.12 -40.47
C LYS A 1134 -10.61 17.06 -39.62
N VAL A 1135 -9.57 17.59 -40.22
CA VAL A 1135 -8.78 18.69 -39.68
C VAL A 1135 -9.14 19.99 -40.40
N GLN A 1136 -9.36 21.06 -39.65
CA GLN A 1136 -9.65 22.38 -40.20
C GLN A 1136 -8.48 23.32 -39.88
N PRO A 1137 -7.60 23.66 -40.84
CA PRO A 1137 -6.61 24.71 -40.65
C PRO A 1137 -7.27 26.04 -40.28
N GLN A 1138 -6.60 26.80 -39.41
CA GLN A 1138 -7.02 28.13 -39.04
C GLN A 1138 -6.60 29.19 -40.07
N TYR A 1139 -5.47 28.94 -40.74
CA TYR A 1139 -4.83 29.82 -41.71
C TYR A 1139 -4.67 29.13 -43.06
N THR A 1140 -4.73 29.90 -44.15
CA THR A 1140 -4.46 29.39 -45.51
C THR A 1140 -2.96 29.38 -45.73
N GLU A 1141 -2.31 28.26 -45.39
CA GLU A 1141 -0.85 28.14 -45.35
C GLU A 1141 -0.40 26.70 -45.61
N THR A 1142 0.91 26.50 -45.75
CA THR A 1142 1.53 25.17 -45.67
C THR A 1142 1.70 24.78 -44.21
N TYR A 1143 1.07 23.68 -43.83
CA TYR A 1143 1.16 23.07 -42.50
C TYR A 1143 2.18 21.94 -42.54
N THR A 1144 3.06 21.89 -41.54
CA THR A 1144 3.88 20.72 -41.24
C THR A 1144 3.17 19.90 -40.18
N PHE A 1145 2.84 18.65 -40.47
CA PHE A 1145 2.36 17.69 -39.47
C PHE A 1145 3.53 16.86 -38.95
N TYR A 1146 3.52 16.56 -37.66
CA TYR A 1146 4.52 15.75 -36.97
C TYR A 1146 3.84 14.61 -36.22
N THR A 1147 4.42 13.42 -36.29
CA THR A 1147 4.03 12.25 -35.49
C THR A 1147 5.22 11.78 -34.66
N HIS A 1148 5.03 11.55 -33.36
CA HIS A 1148 6.05 10.94 -32.50
C HIS A 1148 5.50 9.64 -31.92
N THR A 1149 6.11 8.51 -32.28
CA THR A 1149 5.68 7.18 -31.89
C THR A 1149 6.87 6.30 -31.51
N ASP A 1150 6.64 5.32 -30.65
CA ASP A 1150 7.60 4.26 -30.27
C ASP A 1150 7.48 2.98 -31.11
N ASP A 1151 6.41 2.87 -31.88
CA ASP A 1151 6.26 1.88 -32.94
C ASP A 1151 5.67 2.48 -34.25
N GLY A 1152 5.00 1.68 -35.07
CA GLY A 1152 4.68 2.01 -36.47
C GLY A 1152 3.58 3.08 -36.63
N VAL A 1153 3.72 3.96 -37.63
CA VAL A 1153 2.78 5.06 -37.89
C VAL A 1153 2.51 5.34 -39.36
N ARG A 1154 1.28 5.73 -39.71
CA ARG A 1154 0.88 6.23 -41.03
C ARG A 1154 -0.08 7.43 -40.92
N LEU A 1155 0.08 8.44 -41.78
CA LEU A 1155 -0.75 9.65 -41.77
C LEU A 1155 -1.23 9.99 -43.19
N TRP A 1156 -2.52 10.33 -43.32
CA TRP A 1156 -3.15 10.85 -44.53
C TRP A 1156 -3.85 12.18 -44.27
N ILE A 1157 -3.70 13.12 -45.21
CA ILE A 1157 -4.43 14.39 -45.24
C ILE A 1157 -5.12 14.53 -46.59
N ASN A 1158 -6.44 14.75 -46.55
CA ASN A 1158 -7.34 14.83 -47.70
C ASN A 1158 -7.20 13.65 -48.68
N GLY A 1159 -7.03 12.43 -48.14
CA GLY A 1159 -6.85 11.20 -48.90
C GLY A 1159 -5.44 10.92 -49.41
N VAL A 1160 -4.48 11.84 -49.26
CA VAL A 1160 -3.08 11.64 -49.66
C VAL A 1160 -2.25 11.13 -48.49
N GLN A 1161 -1.54 10.01 -48.65
CA GLN A 1161 -0.64 9.49 -47.62
C GLN A 1161 0.64 10.34 -47.56
N VAL A 1162 0.87 10.98 -46.42
CA VAL A 1162 2.00 11.90 -46.23
C VAL A 1162 3.09 11.32 -45.33
N ILE A 1163 2.77 10.34 -44.47
CA ILE A 1163 3.73 9.56 -43.66
C ILE A 1163 3.39 8.06 -43.77
N ASN A 1164 4.41 7.22 -43.99
CA ASN A 1164 4.24 5.77 -44.07
C ASN A 1164 5.44 5.00 -43.49
N GLN A 1165 5.40 4.67 -42.19
CA GLN A 1165 6.41 3.84 -41.53
C GLN A 1165 5.73 2.78 -40.65
N TRP A 1166 5.31 1.66 -41.26
CA TRP A 1166 4.53 0.61 -40.58
C TRP A 1166 5.39 -0.53 -40.02
N GLN A 1167 6.52 -0.17 -39.42
CA GLN A 1167 7.46 -1.07 -38.74
C GLN A 1167 7.88 -0.39 -37.43
N SER A 1168 8.26 -1.18 -36.42
CA SER A 1168 8.71 -0.67 -35.10
C SER A 1168 9.78 0.42 -35.24
N MET A 1169 9.58 1.55 -34.55
CA MET A 1169 10.47 2.71 -34.59
C MET A 1169 10.23 3.63 -33.39
N ASN A 1170 11.29 4.16 -32.78
CA ASN A 1170 11.15 5.18 -31.74
C ASN A 1170 11.66 6.54 -32.24
N GLY A 1171 10.75 7.49 -32.48
CA GLY A 1171 11.12 8.86 -32.86
C GLY A 1171 10.04 9.67 -33.59
N GLU A 1172 10.44 10.86 -34.06
CA GLU A 1172 9.54 11.81 -34.74
C GLU A 1172 9.68 11.76 -36.28
N LEU A 1173 8.55 11.74 -36.98
CA LEU A 1173 8.44 11.93 -38.42
C LEU A 1173 7.62 13.18 -38.74
N SER A 1174 7.83 13.78 -39.93
CA SER A 1174 7.06 14.94 -40.36
C SER A 1174 6.82 15.01 -41.86
N ALA A 1175 5.75 15.69 -42.27
CA ALA A 1175 5.41 15.95 -43.66
C ALA A 1175 4.60 17.26 -43.82
N THR A 1176 4.67 17.89 -45.00
CA THR A 1176 4.03 19.20 -45.25
C THR A 1176 2.84 19.11 -46.20
N VAL A 1177 1.77 19.86 -45.94
CA VAL A 1177 0.56 19.96 -46.78
C VAL A 1177 0.04 21.41 -46.82
N SER A 1178 -0.30 21.93 -48.00
CA SER A 1178 -0.94 23.24 -48.15
C SER A 1178 -2.45 23.15 -47.92
N LEU A 1179 -2.97 23.88 -46.95
CA LEU A 1179 -4.37 23.84 -46.53
C LEU A 1179 -4.98 25.26 -46.52
N THR A 1180 -6.29 25.37 -46.77
CA THR A 1180 -7.02 26.65 -46.79
C THR A 1180 -7.81 26.86 -45.51
N ALA A 1181 -7.65 28.02 -44.86
CA ALA A 1181 -8.34 28.40 -43.63
C ALA A 1181 -9.83 28.09 -43.68
N GLY A 1182 -10.34 27.43 -42.63
CA GLY A 1182 -11.77 27.16 -42.49
C GLY A 1182 -12.31 26.04 -43.39
N VAL A 1183 -11.53 25.50 -44.33
CA VAL A 1183 -11.90 24.29 -45.09
C VAL A 1183 -11.57 23.07 -44.24
N LYS A 1184 -12.50 22.12 -44.12
CA LYS A 1184 -12.24 20.84 -43.42
C LYS A 1184 -11.65 19.84 -44.41
N TYR A 1185 -10.51 19.27 -44.07
CA TYR A 1185 -9.83 18.24 -44.86
C TYR A 1185 -9.89 16.92 -44.12
N ASP A 1186 -10.13 15.82 -44.82
CA ASP A 1186 -10.11 14.50 -44.18
C ASP A 1186 -8.74 14.23 -43.57
N ILE A 1187 -8.69 13.70 -42.35
CA ILE A 1187 -7.47 13.27 -41.69
C ILE A 1187 -7.65 11.83 -41.24
N LYS A 1188 -6.60 11.03 -41.48
CA LYS A 1188 -6.49 9.68 -40.92
C LYS A 1188 -5.09 9.46 -40.38
N MET A 1189 -4.95 9.07 -39.12
CA MET A 1189 -3.69 8.59 -38.55
C MET A 1189 -3.86 7.16 -38.06
N GLU A 1190 -2.88 6.32 -38.33
CA GLU A 1190 -2.84 4.93 -37.87
C GLU A 1190 -1.55 4.71 -37.07
N PHE A 1191 -1.66 4.03 -35.92
CA PHE A 1191 -0.56 3.65 -35.02
C PHE A 1191 -0.58 2.14 -34.79
N LEU A 1192 0.60 1.52 -34.70
CA LEU A 1192 0.81 0.11 -34.37
C LEU A 1192 1.69 0.04 -33.14
N GLU A 1193 1.25 -0.70 -32.13
CA GLU A 1193 2.01 -1.12 -30.97
C GLU A 1193 2.47 -2.58 -31.15
N ASN A 1194 3.77 -2.84 -31.02
CA ASN A 1194 4.43 -4.09 -31.37
C ASN A 1194 5.34 -4.61 -30.23
N GLY A 1195 5.10 -4.18 -28.98
CA GLY A 1195 5.64 -4.72 -27.73
C GLY A 1195 6.52 -3.70 -26.99
N GLY A 1196 6.50 -3.73 -25.65
CA GLY A 1196 7.19 -2.75 -24.82
C GLY A 1196 6.29 -1.63 -24.34
N ASN A 1197 6.81 -0.39 -24.28
CA ASN A 1197 5.99 0.77 -23.94
C ASN A 1197 5.24 1.26 -25.18
N ALA A 1198 4.09 1.92 -24.99
CA ALA A 1198 3.27 2.47 -26.08
C ALA A 1198 3.05 3.99 -25.98
N HIS A 1199 3.36 4.74 -27.03
CA HIS A 1199 3.26 6.20 -27.11
C HIS A 1199 2.93 6.71 -28.52
N ALA A 1200 1.99 7.64 -28.64
CA ALA A 1200 1.62 8.27 -29.92
C ALA A 1200 1.09 9.71 -29.78
N SER A 1201 1.68 10.65 -30.54
CA SER A 1201 1.20 12.04 -30.62
C SER A 1201 1.13 12.62 -32.05
N LEU A 1202 0.20 13.57 -32.27
CA LEU A 1202 0.02 14.34 -33.51
C LEU A 1202 0.08 15.85 -33.24
N SER A 1203 1.07 16.51 -33.82
CA SER A 1203 1.21 17.97 -33.76
C SER A 1203 1.31 18.59 -35.15
N TRP A 1204 1.09 19.89 -35.22
CA TRP A 1204 1.25 20.66 -36.46
C TRP A 1204 1.86 22.04 -36.20
N SER A 1205 2.48 22.61 -37.24
CA SER A 1205 2.95 24.00 -37.28
C SER A 1205 2.65 24.61 -38.64
N SER A 1206 2.59 25.93 -38.73
CA SER A 1206 2.53 26.68 -39.99
C SER A 1206 3.24 28.03 -39.79
N ALA A 1207 3.28 28.89 -40.81
CA ALA A 1207 3.93 30.20 -40.65
C ALA A 1207 3.23 31.06 -39.56
N SER A 1208 1.91 30.93 -39.42
CA SER A 1208 1.08 31.67 -38.45
C SER A 1208 0.79 30.90 -37.15
N GLN A 1209 1.36 29.71 -36.94
CA GLN A 1209 1.20 28.97 -35.68
C GLN A 1209 2.48 28.18 -35.32
N SER A 1210 2.93 28.31 -34.07
CA SER A 1210 4.02 27.49 -33.52
C SER A 1210 3.62 26.01 -33.48
N LYS A 1211 4.61 25.11 -33.47
CA LYS A 1211 4.36 23.67 -33.29
C LYS A 1211 3.56 23.44 -32.02
N GLN A 1212 2.43 22.77 -32.14
CA GLN A 1212 1.51 22.45 -31.05
C GLN A 1212 0.74 21.18 -31.38
N ILE A 1213 0.26 20.46 -30.37
CA ILE A 1213 -0.75 19.40 -30.54
C ILE A 1213 -1.93 19.98 -31.32
N VAL A 1214 -2.45 19.23 -32.29
CA VAL A 1214 -3.60 19.71 -33.08
C VAL A 1214 -4.80 19.84 -32.12
N PRO A 1215 -5.31 21.05 -31.87
CA PRO A 1215 -6.28 21.25 -30.80
C PRO A 1215 -7.66 20.71 -31.20
N ASN A 1216 -8.43 20.20 -30.23
CA ASN A 1216 -9.77 19.62 -30.44
C ASN A 1216 -10.71 20.50 -31.28
N ALA A 1217 -10.67 21.82 -31.08
CA ALA A 1217 -11.46 22.77 -31.85
C ALA A 1217 -11.18 22.77 -33.37
N ARG A 1218 -10.14 22.05 -33.81
CA ARG A 1218 -9.71 21.90 -35.20
C ARG A 1218 -9.83 20.47 -35.71
N LEU A 1219 -10.28 19.55 -34.87
CA LEU A 1219 -10.56 18.17 -35.19
C LEU A 1219 -12.06 17.94 -35.15
N PHE A 1220 -12.57 17.24 -36.15
CA PHE A 1220 -14.00 16.99 -36.30
C PHE A 1220 -14.22 15.55 -36.72
N LEU A 1221 -15.28 14.91 -36.23
CA LEU A 1221 -15.75 13.65 -36.82
C LEU A 1221 -16.14 13.87 -38.28
N ASN A 1222 -16.03 12.79 -39.08
CA ASN A 1222 -16.34 12.81 -40.50
C ASN A 1222 -17.81 13.06 -40.82
#